data_AF-U5KRQ4-F1
#
_entry.id   AF-U5KRQ4-F1
#
_cell.length_a   1.000
_cell.length_b   1.000
_cell.length_c   1.000
_cell.angle_alpha   90.00
_cell.angle_beta   90.00
_cell.angle_gamma   90.00
#
_symmetry.space_group_name_H-M   'P 1'
#
loop_
_entity.id
_entity.type
_entity.pdbx_description
1 polymer ?
#
loop_
_entity_poly.entity_id
_entity_poly.type
_entity_poly.pdbx_seq_one_letter_code
_entity_poly.pdbx_strand_id
1 'polypeptide(L)'
;MKKIKFKYCIQGDLNMNQKNYDIIGASTNGTNKLLEGYNIIISPYEAPTSVTTTIEITGTILSDLGVPGASSVSLLLNKLINLLWPNDTNTVWGTFGKETADLLNEVLSPNDPVVTDANTNLAGLNDSLNLYLNELEIWKKDPNNATTQRNVTQYFVSLNLDFTHDMPSFAVPGYETKLLTIYAQAANLHLLLLRDASRFGEGWGLTQEIIDSNYNNQLKLTEKYTDHCVKWYNAGLEKLKGNLTGENWYTYNRFRREMTLMVLDVVALFPNYDTRMYPIATSSELTRMIYTDPIAYTQSDPWYKITSLSFSNIENSAIPSPSFFKWLRSVSINSQWWGSGPNQTYYWVGHELVYSNSNSNQSLKVKYGDPNSYIEPPDSFSFSSTDVYRTISVVRNSVSNYIVSEVQFNSISNTNQISEEIYKHQSNWSRKETKDSITELSLAANPPTTFGNVAEYSHRLAYISEAYQSQNPSKYPTYIPVFGWTHTSVRYDNKIFPDKITQIPAVKSSSAQGGSWKNIVKGPGFTGGDVTTAVSPATLTDIIKIQVTLDPNSLSQKYRARLRYASNAFVAATLYTNTSSNYNFELTKGTTEQFTTYNSYQYVDIPGSIQFNNTSDTVSVYLHMDSTTNANVHVDRIEFIPVDEQYDERVTLEKAQKAVNALFTAGRHALQTDVTDYKVDQVSILVDCVSGELYPNEKRELLSLVKYAKRLSYSRNLLLDPTFDSINSSDKNGWYGSNGIAISSGNFVFKGNYLIFSGTNDEQYPTYLYQKIDESKLKEYTRYKLRGFIENSQDLEAYVIRYDAKHETLDVSNNLLPDISPVNACGEPNRCVALQYLDENPRLECSSVQDGILSDSHSFSLNIDTGSIDFNESVGIWVLFKISTPEGYAKFGNLEVIENGPVIGEALARVKRQETKWRNQLTQLRTETQAIYTRAKQALDNLFANAQDSHLKIGTTFAAIVAARKIVQSIREAYMSWLSVVPGVNYPIFTELTERVQQAFQLYDVRNVVRNGQFLSGLSDWIVTPDVKVQEDNGNNVLVLSNWDAQVLQCLKLYQDRGYILRVTARKEGLGEGYVTITDEEGNTDQLTFGACEEIDASNAFISTGYITKELEFFPDTEKVRIEIGETEGTFQVESVELFLMEDLC
;
A
#
# COMPACT_ATOMS: atom_id res chain seq x y z
N MET A 1 19.25 66.91 81.22
CA MET A 1 19.64 68.33 81.05
C MET A 1 19.79 68.64 79.56
N LYS A 2 19.44 69.86 79.09
CA LYS A 2 19.62 70.38 77.69
C LYS A 2 18.86 69.56 76.59
N LYS A 3 18.12 70.12 75.61
CA LYS A 3 18.39 71.12 74.53
C LYS A 3 19.51 70.62 73.57
N ILE A 4 19.43 70.67 72.21
CA ILE A 4 18.73 71.51 71.18
C ILE A 4 18.26 70.60 70.00
N LYS A 5 17.21 70.79 69.15
CA LYS A 5 16.11 71.79 68.90
C LYS A 5 16.11 72.59 67.56
N PHE A 6 15.87 71.95 66.40
CA PHE A 6 15.39 72.52 65.10
C PHE A 6 14.40 71.52 64.47
N LYS A 7 13.18 71.80 63.93
CA LYS A 7 12.38 73.01 63.58
C LYS A 7 12.84 73.73 62.30
N TYR A 8 12.00 74.07 61.29
CA TYR A 8 10.53 74.23 61.11
C TYR A 8 9.95 73.23 60.05
N CYS A 9 8.65 72.87 59.94
CA CYS A 9 7.33 73.58 59.95
C CYS A 9 7.08 74.42 58.66
N ILE A 10 5.86 74.66 58.15
CA ILE A 10 4.44 74.52 58.61
C ILE A 10 3.53 74.50 57.32
N GLN A 11 2.25 74.09 57.20
CA GLN A 11 1.15 73.45 57.98
C GLN A 11 0.43 72.47 56.98
N GLY A 12 -0.81 71.96 57.08
CA GLY A 12 -1.91 71.98 58.05
C GLY A 12 -3.03 71.00 57.60
N ASP A 13 -3.60 70.18 58.48
CA ASP A 13 -4.91 70.39 59.16
C ASP A 13 -6.05 69.61 58.45
N LEU A 14 -7.03 68.95 59.11
CA LEU A 14 -7.32 68.78 60.54
C LEU A 14 -8.24 67.55 60.81
N ASN A 15 -8.41 67.20 62.10
CA ASN A 15 -9.41 66.29 62.70
C ASN A 15 -9.30 64.76 62.46
N MET A 16 -9.86 63.89 63.32
CA MET A 16 -9.78 63.72 64.80
C MET A 16 -10.62 62.49 65.24
N ASN A 17 -10.36 61.99 66.45
CA ASN A 17 -11.06 60.90 67.18
C ASN A 17 -10.71 59.46 66.71
N GLN A 18 -10.06 58.56 67.47
CA GLN A 18 -9.98 58.26 68.92
C GLN A 18 -11.15 57.41 69.48
N LYS A 19 -10.86 56.13 69.76
CA LYS A 19 -11.17 55.45 71.04
C LYS A 19 -10.48 54.08 71.16
N ASN A 20 -10.12 53.71 72.39
CA ASN A 20 -9.45 52.46 72.73
C ASN A 20 -10.49 51.34 72.99
N TYR A 21 -10.02 50.08 73.06
CA TYR A 21 -10.24 49.24 74.25
C TYR A 21 -9.28 48.05 74.28
N ASP A 22 -8.49 47.93 75.36
CA ASP A 22 -7.77 46.70 75.72
C ASP A 22 -8.70 45.77 76.52
N ILE A 23 -8.60 44.45 76.30
CA ILE A 23 -8.94 43.42 77.30
C ILE A 23 -7.89 42.31 77.27
N ILE A 24 -7.50 41.85 78.46
CA ILE A 24 -6.48 40.82 78.73
C ILE A 24 -7.17 39.49 79.08
N GLY A 25 -6.63 38.35 78.64
CA GLY A 25 -7.12 37.03 79.08
C GLY A 25 -6.31 35.86 78.54
N ALA A 26 -5.48 35.23 79.37
CA ALA A 26 -4.57 34.14 78.98
C ALA A 26 -5.16 32.74 79.24
N SER A 27 -4.68 31.75 78.47
CA SER A 27 -4.25 30.47 79.04
C SER A 27 -3.12 29.87 78.18
N THR A 28 -2.33 28.97 78.77
CA THR A 28 -1.12 28.39 78.16
C THR A 28 -1.22 26.87 78.04
N ASN A 29 -0.55 26.32 77.01
CA ASN A 29 -0.05 24.93 76.80
C ASN A 29 -0.36 24.50 75.34
N GLY A 30 0.56 23.90 74.58
CA GLY A 30 1.98 23.67 74.80
C GLY A 30 2.52 22.63 73.80
N THR A 31 3.71 22.84 73.23
CA THR A 31 4.48 21.91 72.34
C THR A 31 3.70 21.27 71.17
N ASN A 32 4.03 21.58 69.92
CA ASN A 32 5.29 21.09 69.33
C ASN A 32 5.88 22.04 68.28
N LYS A 33 7.20 21.98 68.14
CA LYS A 33 7.98 22.72 67.14
C LYS A 33 8.18 21.81 65.92
N LEU A 34 7.45 22.05 64.83
CA LEU A 34 7.79 21.50 63.52
C LEU A 34 8.77 22.45 62.82
N LEU A 35 9.63 21.91 61.94
CA LEU A 35 10.58 22.73 61.18
C LEU A 35 9.85 23.46 60.05
N GLU A 36 9.89 24.79 60.07
CA GLU A 36 9.41 25.62 58.96
C GLU A 36 10.42 25.54 57.80
N GLY A 37 10.08 24.75 56.79
CA GLY A 37 10.77 24.64 55.51
C GLY A 37 9.82 24.83 54.33
N TYR A 38 8.75 25.60 54.51
CA TYR A 38 7.80 25.94 53.44
C TYR A 38 8.29 27.14 52.64
N ASN A 39 8.67 26.92 51.38
CA ASN A 39 8.77 28.00 50.41
C ASN A 39 7.38 28.59 50.19
N ILE A 40 7.17 29.82 50.67
CA ILE A 40 5.94 30.55 50.40
C ILE A 40 5.94 30.94 48.92
N ILE A 41 5.10 30.30 48.12
CA ILE A 41 4.85 30.69 46.73
C ILE A 41 4.03 32.00 46.77
N ILE A 42 4.75 33.12 46.85
CA ILE A 42 4.19 34.44 46.58
C ILE A 42 3.85 34.46 45.08
N SER A 43 2.60 34.75 44.72
CA SER A 43 2.24 34.99 43.31
C SER A 43 3.09 36.17 42.80
N PRO A 44 3.97 35.98 41.79
CA PRO A 44 4.86 37.04 41.32
C PRO A 44 4.06 38.12 40.60
N TYR A 45 4.65 39.31 40.43
CA TYR A 45 4.03 40.41 39.68
C TYR A 45 4.20 40.27 38.16
N GLU A 46 5.10 39.39 37.72
CA GLU A 46 5.49 39.12 36.33
C GLU A 46 5.75 37.61 36.17
N ALA A 47 5.79 37.08 34.94
CA ALA A 47 6.05 35.66 34.71
C ALA A 47 7.51 35.26 35.02
N PRO A 48 7.81 33.96 35.26
CA PRO A 48 9.18 33.46 35.37
C PRO A 48 10.02 33.83 34.14
N THR A 49 11.31 34.09 34.34
CA THR A 49 12.18 34.60 33.26
C THR A 49 12.32 33.57 32.14
N SER A 50 12.47 32.29 32.50
CA SER A 50 12.54 31.19 31.53
C SER A 50 11.30 31.10 30.66
N VAL A 51 10.12 31.18 31.27
CA VAL A 51 8.82 31.08 30.59
C VAL A 51 8.68 32.20 29.56
N THR A 52 9.08 33.43 29.93
CA THR A 52 9.08 34.58 29.01
C THR A 52 10.05 34.39 27.85
N THR A 53 11.31 34.07 28.11
CA THR A 53 12.29 33.88 27.03
C THR A 53 11.93 32.71 26.12
N THR A 54 11.37 31.60 26.63
CA THR A 54 10.93 30.48 25.78
C THR A 54 9.68 30.77 24.96
N ILE A 55 8.78 31.63 25.46
CA ILE A 55 7.68 32.20 24.66
C ILE A 55 8.24 33.03 23.50
N GLU A 56 9.20 33.92 23.75
CA GLU A 56 9.84 34.76 22.74
C GLU A 56 10.61 33.93 21.69
N ILE A 57 11.34 32.90 22.12
CA ILE A 57 12.01 31.93 21.24
C ILE A 57 10.98 31.23 20.33
N THR A 58 9.88 30.72 20.90
CA THR A 58 8.82 30.01 20.15
C THR A 58 8.14 30.93 19.12
N GLY A 59 7.79 32.15 19.52
CA GLY A 59 7.24 33.18 18.62
C GLY A 59 8.21 33.58 17.51
N THR A 60 9.51 33.66 17.82
CA THR A 60 10.58 33.96 16.85
C THR A 60 10.72 32.84 15.81
N ILE A 61 10.79 31.57 16.24
CA ILE A 61 10.89 30.42 15.33
C ILE A 61 9.68 30.35 14.40
N LEU A 62 8.46 30.49 14.93
CA LEU A 62 7.23 30.48 14.13
C LEU A 62 7.19 31.62 13.10
N SER A 63 7.66 32.81 13.49
CA SER A 63 7.71 33.99 12.60
C SER A 63 8.74 33.81 11.46
N ASP A 64 9.97 33.42 11.80
CA ASP A 64 11.07 33.29 10.82
C ASP A 64 10.92 32.09 9.88
N LEU A 65 10.25 31.02 10.32
CA LEU A 65 9.86 29.91 9.44
C LEU A 65 8.66 30.25 8.56
N GLY A 66 7.69 31.02 9.08
CA GLY A 66 6.42 31.32 8.43
C GLY A 66 6.45 32.37 7.31
N VAL A 67 7.58 33.08 7.12
CA VAL A 67 7.70 34.19 6.16
C VAL A 67 8.65 33.83 4.99
N PRO A 68 8.18 33.85 3.72
CA PRO A 68 9.04 33.66 2.55
C PRO A 68 10.20 34.66 2.51
N GLY A 69 11.40 34.18 2.17
CA GLY A 69 12.62 34.99 2.12
C GLY A 69 13.23 35.38 3.48
N ALA A 70 12.44 35.47 4.57
CA ALA A 70 12.95 35.82 5.90
C ALA A 70 13.95 34.79 6.46
N SER A 71 13.86 33.53 6.03
CA SER A 71 14.75 32.44 6.42
C SER A 71 16.18 32.53 5.87
N SER A 72 16.74 33.74 5.75
CA SER A 72 18.18 33.95 5.62
C SER A 72 18.86 33.53 6.94
N VAL A 73 19.45 32.34 6.91
CA VAL A 73 19.54 31.44 8.08
C VAL A 73 20.27 32.02 9.30
N SER A 74 21.28 32.88 9.12
CA SER A 74 21.98 33.51 10.26
C SER A 74 21.07 34.38 11.09
N LEU A 75 19.99 34.96 10.53
CA LEU A 75 19.08 35.81 11.30
C LEU A 75 18.39 35.01 12.40
N LEU A 76 17.94 33.79 12.14
CA LEU A 76 17.25 32.98 13.15
C LEU A 76 18.22 32.52 14.25
N LEU A 77 19.36 31.92 13.88
CA LEU A 77 20.34 31.45 14.87
C LEU A 77 20.87 32.61 15.73
N ASN A 78 21.19 33.75 15.11
CA ASN A 78 21.60 34.97 15.81
C ASN A 78 20.50 35.52 16.74
N LYS A 79 19.23 35.59 16.29
CA LYS A 79 18.11 36.01 17.14
C LYS A 79 18.00 35.13 18.40
N LEU A 80 18.07 33.81 18.24
CA LEU A 80 17.98 32.89 19.38
C LEU A 80 19.18 33.04 20.32
N ILE A 81 20.40 33.26 19.81
CA ILE A 81 21.57 33.57 20.64
C ILE A 81 21.36 34.87 21.44
N ASN A 82 20.84 35.94 20.83
CA ASN A 82 20.59 37.20 21.54
C ASN A 82 19.50 37.06 22.64
N LEU A 83 18.57 36.12 22.50
CA LEU A 83 17.57 35.80 23.55
C LEU A 83 18.15 34.91 24.67
N LEU A 84 19.06 33.98 24.34
CA LEU A 84 19.66 33.02 25.27
C LEU A 84 20.89 33.56 26.01
N TRP A 85 21.60 34.51 25.41
CA TRP A 85 22.77 35.20 25.96
C TRP A 85 22.63 36.73 25.87
N PRO A 86 21.64 37.33 26.56
CA PRO A 86 21.46 38.78 26.54
C PRO A 86 22.70 39.49 27.09
N ASN A 87 23.30 40.36 26.27
CA ASN A 87 24.58 41.03 26.52
C ASN A 87 25.75 40.05 26.78
N ASP A 88 25.77 38.91 26.07
CA ASP A 88 26.80 37.86 26.19
C ASP A 88 26.89 37.23 27.59
N THR A 89 25.76 37.12 28.31
CA THR A 89 25.72 36.56 29.67
C THR A 89 24.95 35.24 29.77
N ASN A 90 25.49 34.25 30.50
CA ASN A 90 24.82 32.97 30.82
C ASN A 90 23.62 33.09 31.80
N THR A 91 23.06 34.29 31.99
CA THR A 91 22.07 34.55 33.05
C THR A 91 20.77 33.77 32.86
N VAL A 92 20.28 33.68 31.62
CA VAL A 92 19.06 32.93 31.25
C VAL A 92 19.22 31.42 31.44
N TRP A 93 20.39 30.87 31.10
CA TRP A 93 20.69 29.45 31.33
C TRP A 93 20.68 29.09 32.83
N GLY A 94 21.12 30.01 33.68
CA GLY A 94 21.00 29.90 35.13
C GLY A 94 19.54 29.90 35.64
N THR A 95 18.62 30.64 34.99
CA THR A 95 17.19 30.59 35.36
C THR A 95 16.54 29.29 34.89
N PHE A 96 16.86 28.78 33.69
CA PHE A 96 16.28 27.53 33.15
C PHE A 96 16.40 26.35 34.11
N GLY A 97 17.60 26.04 34.58
CA GLY A 97 17.83 24.92 35.49
C GLY A 97 17.18 25.13 36.85
N LYS A 98 17.23 26.36 37.37
CA LYS A 98 16.67 26.71 38.68
C LYS A 98 15.13 26.63 38.67
N GLU A 99 14.47 27.30 37.73
CA GLU A 99 13.00 27.36 37.67
C GLU A 99 12.41 25.98 37.39
N THR A 100 13.07 25.15 36.56
CA THR A 100 12.69 23.75 36.35
C THR A 100 12.81 22.90 37.63
N ALA A 101 13.81 23.14 38.47
CA ALA A 101 13.94 22.47 39.77
C ALA A 101 12.92 22.99 40.82
N ASP A 102 12.71 24.31 40.89
CA ASP A 102 11.69 24.93 41.74
C ASP A 102 10.29 24.37 41.43
N LEU A 103 9.96 24.17 40.14
CA LEU A 103 8.72 23.52 39.69
C LEU A 103 8.57 22.06 40.14
N LEU A 104 9.68 21.34 40.31
CA LEU A 104 9.70 19.98 40.85
C LEU A 104 9.66 19.93 42.40
N ASN A 105 9.62 21.10 43.05
CA ASN A 105 9.85 21.27 44.50
C ASN A 105 11.24 20.76 44.95
N GLU A 106 12.25 20.92 44.10
CA GLU A 106 13.63 20.51 44.35
C GLU A 106 14.58 21.70 44.36
N VAL A 107 15.64 21.62 45.16
CA VAL A 107 16.72 22.60 45.12
C VAL A 107 17.72 22.21 44.03
N LEU A 108 18.12 23.19 43.21
CA LEU A 108 19.31 23.12 42.36
C LEU A 108 20.30 24.20 42.81
N SER A 109 21.49 23.79 43.24
CA SER A 109 22.53 24.71 43.71
C SER A 109 23.30 25.29 42.51
N PRO A 110 23.49 26.61 42.41
CA PRO A 110 24.38 27.21 41.41
C PRO A 110 25.86 26.74 41.56
N ASN A 111 26.23 26.28 42.76
CA ASN A 111 27.56 25.75 43.07
C ASN A 111 27.61 24.21 43.00
N ASP A 112 26.60 23.55 42.44
CA ASP A 112 26.67 22.11 42.14
C ASP A 112 27.69 21.87 41.02
N PRO A 113 28.57 20.86 41.10
CA PRO A 113 29.49 20.53 40.01
C PRO A 113 28.78 20.34 38.67
N VAL A 114 27.64 19.65 38.63
CA VAL A 114 26.89 19.40 37.38
C VAL A 114 26.39 20.71 36.77
N VAL A 115 25.97 21.67 37.60
CA VAL A 115 25.52 23.00 37.17
C VAL A 115 26.69 23.89 36.76
N THR A 116 27.83 23.75 37.43
CA THR A 116 29.06 24.50 37.13
C THR A 116 29.63 24.05 35.78
N ASP A 117 29.72 22.74 35.56
CA ASP A 117 30.19 22.14 34.31
C ASP A 117 29.22 22.50 33.16
N ALA A 118 27.90 22.33 33.34
CA ALA A 118 26.92 22.73 32.33
C ALA A 118 27.02 24.23 31.95
N ASN A 119 27.17 25.14 32.92
CA ASN A 119 27.36 26.56 32.64
C ASN A 119 28.70 26.86 31.95
N THR A 120 29.76 26.09 32.24
CA THR A 120 31.07 26.23 31.57
C THR A 120 30.98 25.82 30.11
N ASN A 121 30.35 24.68 29.83
CA ASN A 121 30.16 24.19 28.46
C ASN A 121 29.25 25.13 27.66
N LEU A 122 28.18 25.67 28.25
CA LEU A 122 27.33 26.68 27.60
C LEU A 122 28.06 28.00 27.29
N ALA A 123 29.05 28.40 28.09
CA ALA A 123 29.91 29.54 27.75
C ALA A 123 30.78 29.23 26.51
N GLY A 124 31.42 28.06 26.49
CA GLY A 124 32.20 27.60 25.33
C GLY A 124 31.38 27.52 24.04
N LEU A 125 30.14 27.00 24.12
CA LEU A 125 29.22 26.96 22.99
C LEU A 125 28.85 28.37 22.48
N ASN A 126 28.66 29.36 23.35
CA ASN A 126 28.41 30.76 22.95
C ASN A 126 29.60 31.35 22.19
N ASP A 127 30.83 31.13 22.68
CA ASP A 127 32.05 31.60 22.04
C ASP A 127 32.24 30.93 20.65
N SER A 128 32.08 29.61 20.55
CA SER A 128 32.12 28.88 19.26
C SER A 128 30.97 29.29 18.31
N LEU A 129 29.75 29.55 18.81
CA LEU A 129 28.61 30.03 18.02
C LEU A 129 28.87 31.41 17.42
N ASN A 130 29.40 32.34 18.21
CA ASN A 130 29.71 33.69 17.77
C ASN A 130 30.86 33.72 16.74
N LEU A 131 31.88 32.87 16.92
CA LEU A 131 32.95 32.69 15.94
C LEU A 131 32.42 32.12 14.61
N TYR A 132 31.56 31.09 14.66
CA TYR A 132 30.88 30.55 13.48
C TYR A 132 30.03 31.62 12.76
N LEU A 133 29.19 32.35 13.49
CA LEU A 133 28.34 33.40 12.90
C LEU A 133 29.15 34.55 12.27
N ASN A 134 30.26 34.96 12.90
CA ASN A 134 31.15 35.96 12.32
C ASN A 134 31.73 35.51 10.97
N GLU A 135 32.29 34.29 10.90
CA GLU A 135 32.85 33.77 9.64
C GLU A 135 31.77 33.47 8.59
N LEU A 136 30.56 33.09 9.00
CA LEU A 136 29.39 32.95 8.11
C LEU A 136 29.00 34.30 7.48
N GLU A 137 28.99 35.39 8.27
CA GLU A 137 28.73 36.74 7.78
C GLU A 137 29.92 37.37 7.02
N ILE A 138 31.13 36.84 7.17
CA ILE A 138 32.27 37.19 6.30
C ILE A 138 32.16 36.45 4.97
N TRP A 139 31.92 35.14 4.99
CA TRP A 139 31.73 34.32 3.79
C TRP A 139 30.59 34.84 2.89
N LYS A 140 29.45 35.26 3.46
CA LYS A 140 28.34 35.85 2.68
C LYS A 140 28.70 37.10 1.88
N LYS A 141 29.73 37.84 2.27
CA LYS A 141 30.20 39.05 1.57
C LYS A 141 31.09 38.71 0.37
N ASP A 142 31.74 37.54 0.39
CA ASP A 142 32.57 37.01 -0.69
C ASP A 142 32.49 35.47 -0.73
N PRO A 143 31.39 34.89 -1.25
CA PRO A 143 31.11 33.44 -1.10
C PRO A 143 32.02 32.53 -1.93
N ASN A 144 32.71 33.10 -2.92
CA ASN A 144 33.60 32.39 -3.85
C ASN A 144 35.05 32.31 -3.35
N ASN A 145 35.33 32.85 -2.17
CA ASN A 145 36.69 32.98 -1.64
C ASN A 145 37.10 31.73 -0.86
N ALA A 146 38.06 30.98 -1.39
CA ALA A 146 38.59 29.75 -0.81
C ALA A 146 39.21 29.91 0.60
N THR A 147 39.35 31.14 1.11
CA THR A 147 39.70 31.40 2.52
C THR A 147 38.46 31.45 3.40
N THR A 148 37.44 32.24 3.03
CA THR A 148 36.21 32.37 3.82
C THR A 148 35.42 31.06 3.85
N GLN A 149 35.37 30.34 2.72
CA GLN A 149 34.84 28.98 2.58
C GLN A 149 35.51 27.99 3.56
N ARG A 150 36.84 28.03 3.66
CA ARG A 150 37.60 27.19 4.59
C ARG A 150 37.31 27.56 6.04
N ASN A 151 37.31 28.85 6.38
CA ASN A 151 37.04 29.32 7.74
C ASN A 151 35.65 28.89 8.23
N VAL A 152 34.59 29.22 7.49
CA VAL A 152 33.21 28.87 7.88
C VAL A 152 33.03 27.36 8.02
N THR A 153 33.64 26.57 7.12
CA THR A 153 33.69 25.10 7.24
C THR A 153 34.39 24.65 8.52
N GLN A 154 35.55 25.22 8.85
CA GLN A 154 36.31 24.84 10.04
C GLN A 154 35.54 25.16 11.34
N TYR A 155 34.95 26.35 11.46
CA TYR A 155 34.15 26.70 12.63
C TYR A 155 32.84 25.90 12.72
N PHE A 156 32.16 25.61 11.60
CA PHE A 156 31.02 24.70 11.59
C PHE A 156 31.40 23.30 12.12
N VAL A 157 32.51 22.72 11.62
CA VAL A 157 32.96 21.38 12.04
C VAL A 157 33.35 21.36 13.51
N SER A 158 34.09 22.37 13.99
CA SER A 158 34.44 22.49 15.41
C SER A 158 33.20 22.60 16.30
N LEU A 159 32.29 23.54 16.02
CA LEU A 159 31.09 23.76 16.83
C LEU A 159 30.13 22.55 16.83
N ASN A 160 30.02 21.82 15.72
CA ASN A 160 29.27 20.55 15.65
C ASN A 160 29.90 19.46 16.54
N LEU A 161 31.23 19.43 16.67
CA LEU A 161 31.93 18.56 17.62
C LEU A 161 31.74 19.03 19.07
N ASP A 162 31.79 20.34 19.33
CA ASP A 162 31.55 20.95 20.65
C ASP A 162 30.14 20.57 21.15
N PHE A 163 29.08 20.83 20.36
CA PHE A 163 27.71 20.40 20.69
C PHE A 163 27.59 18.88 20.89
N THR A 164 28.31 18.07 20.10
CA THR A 164 28.31 16.61 20.25
C THR A 164 29.00 16.16 21.53
N HIS A 165 30.01 16.90 22.00
CA HIS A 165 30.71 16.69 23.28
C HIS A 165 29.88 17.14 24.49
N ASP A 166 29.17 18.26 24.36
CA ASP A 166 28.54 18.99 25.48
C ASP A 166 27.09 18.60 25.78
N MET A 167 26.32 18.14 24.79
CA MET A 167 24.93 17.71 25.00
C MET A 167 24.74 16.62 26.09
N PRO A 168 25.70 15.69 26.35
CA PRO A 168 25.69 14.83 27.54
C PRO A 168 25.73 15.57 28.88
N SER A 169 26.42 16.72 28.98
CA SER A 169 26.50 17.54 30.21
C SER A 169 25.14 18.11 30.62
N PHE A 170 24.22 18.27 29.66
CA PHE A 170 22.84 18.71 29.91
C PHE A 170 21.87 17.53 30.18
N ALA A 171 22.38 16.29 30.19
CA ALA A 171 21.62 15.05 30.34
C ALA A 171 22.24 14.10 31.39
N VAL A 172 22.90 14.66 32.41
CA VAL A 172 23.58 13.90 33.47
C VAL A 172 22.57 13.08 34.30
N PRO A 173 22.83 11.77 34.54
CA PRO A 173 21.94 10.91 35.33
C PRO A 173 21.60 11.46 36.73
N GLY A 174 20.30 11.58 37.02
CA GLY A 174 19.76 12.19 38.24
C GLY A 174 19.43 13.68 38.11
N TYR A 175 19.84 14.32 37.01
CA TYR A 175 19.62 15.75 36.72
C TYR A 175 18.78 15.99 35.46
N GLU A 176 18.43 14.96 34.68
CA GLU A 176 17.79 15.11 33.36
C GLU A 176 16.48 15.89 33.43
N THR A 177 15.67 15.72 34.49
CA THR A 177 14.42 16.48 34.67
C THR A 177 14.65 17.94 35.06
N LYS A 178 15.81 18.30 35.62
CA LYS A 178 16.15 19.66 36.10
C LYS A 178 16.85 20.46 35.00
N LEU A 179 17.69 19.81 34.22
CA LEU A 179 18.39 20.39 33.08
C LEU A 179 17.55 20.35 31.79
N LEU A 180 16.31 19.85 31.84
CA LEU A 180 15.50 19.56 30.64
C LEU A 180 15.30 20.77 29.71
N THR A 181 15.07 21.96 30.27
CA THR A 181 14.94 23.20 29.49
C THR A 181 16.27 23.61 28.86
N ILE A 182 17.39 23.43 29.57
CA ILE A 182 18.74 23.66 29.05
C ILE A 182 19.01 22.71 27.88
N TYR A 183 18.72 21.42 28.06
CA TYR A 183 18.85 20.41 27.01
C TYR A 183 18.00 20.74 25.77
N ALA A 184 16.75 21.16 25.97
CA ALA A 184 15.85 21.51 24.88
C ALA A 184 16.34 22.70 24.05
N GLN A 185 16.85 23.76 24.69
CA GLN A 185 17.36 24.93 23.98
C GLN A 185 18.75 24.70 23.36
N ALA A 186 19.62 23.90 24.00
CA ALA A 186 20.88 23.48 23.39
C ALA A 186 20.65 22.56 22.16
N ALA A 187 19.70 21.63 22.23
CA ALA A 187 19.24 20.82 21.10
C ALA A 187 18.69 21.68 19.96
N ASN A 188 17.87 22.69 20.28
CA ASN A 188 17.30 23.64 19.32
C ASN A 188 18.39 24.35 18.48
N LEU A 189 19.43 24.87 19.15
CA LEU A 189 20.58 25.50 18.50
C LEU A 189 21.39 24.51 17.64
N HIS A 190 21.62 23.28 18.13
CA HIS A 190 22.39 22.28 17.39
C HIS A 190 21.67 21.78 16.13
N LEU A 191 20.34 21.57 16.19
CA LEU A 191 19.55 21.20 15.01
C LEU A 191 19.45 22.33 13.98
N LEU A 192 19.52 23.59 14.43
CA LEU A 192 19.69 24.75 13.55
C LEU A 192 21.09 24.76 12.92
N LEU A 193 22.18 24.55 13.66
CA LEU A 193 23.52 24.48 13.08
C LEU A 193 23.64 23.43 11.95
N LEU A 194 23.06 22.25 12.14
CA LEU A 194 23.05 21.18 11.12
C LEU A 194 22.15 21.50 9.91
N ARG A 195 21.17 22.39 10.08
CA ARG A 195 20.36 22.96 8.99
C ARG A 195 21.20 23.83 8.06
N ASP A 196 22.11 24.62 8.62
CA ASP A 196 23.00 25.51 7.84
C ASP A 196 23.86 24.69 6.87
N ALA A 197 24.49 23.60 7.33
CA ALA A 197 25.27 22.71 6.46
C ALA A 197 24.43 22.09 5.34
N SER A 198 23.17 21.75 5.62
CA SER A 198 22.20 21.22 4.65
C SER A 198 21.66 22.28 3.67
N ARG A 199 22.00 23.58 3.85
CA ARG A 199 21.54 24.70 3.01
C ARG A 199 22.65 25.54 2.39
N PHE A 200 23.85 25.52 2.94
CA PHE A 200 25.02 26.29 2.48
C PHE A 200 26.27 25.45 2.21
N GLY A 201 26.29 24.16 2.59
CA GLY A 201 27.49 23.33 2.53
C GLY A 201 28.18 23.30 1.16
N GLU A 202 27.42 23.27 0.07
CA GLU A 202 27.94 23.38 -1.30
C GLU A 202 28.73 24.70 -1.52
N GLY A 203 28.15 25.83 -1.10
CA GLY A 203 28.79 27.14 -1.17
C GLY A 203 29.95 27.35 -0.18
N TRP A 204 30.05 26.51 0.86
CA TRP A 204 31.23 26.39 1.72
C TRP A 204 32.33 25.49 1.12
N GLY A 205 32.05 24.77 0.03
CA GLY A 205 32.98 23.84 -0.60
C GLY A 205 32.94 22.40 -0.05
N LEU A 206 31.88 22.02 0.67
CA LEU A 206 31.66 20.64 1.10
C LEU A 206 31.24 19.75 -0.06
N THR A 207 31.64 18.47 -0.03
CA THR A 207 31.14 17.47 -0.97
C THR A 207 29.71 17.04 -0.61
N GLN A 208 28.94 16.59 -1.61
CA GLN A 208 27.58 16.08 -1.40
C GLN A 208 27.52 14.96 -0.33
N GLU A 209 28.53 14.09 -0.28
CA GLU A 209 28.67 13.05 0.74
C GLU A 209 28.72 13.60 2.18
N ILE A 210 29.44 14.72 2.39
CA ILE A 210 29.52 15.38 3.70
C ILE A 210 28.19 16.09 4.03
N ILE A 211 27.54 16.70 3.03
CA ILE A 211 26.22 17.34 3.19
C ILE A 211 25.16 16.30 3.54
N ASP A 212 25.15 15.15 2.86
CA ASP A 212 24.28 14.01 3.16
C ASP A 212 24.59 13.40 4.53
N SER A 213 25.86 13.32 4.93
CA SER A 213 26.25 12.85 6.27
C SER A 213 25.73 13.77 7.38
N ASN A 214 25.91 15.09 7.26
CA ASN A 214 25.41 16.07 8.22
C ASN A 214 23.88 16.08 8.29
N TYR A 215 23.20 16.00 7.14
CA TYR A 215 21.74 15.87 7.07
C TYR A 215 21.23 14.59 7.77
N ASN A 216 21.87 13.44 7.50
CA ASN A 216 21.54 12.17 8.17
C ASN A 216 21.86 12.19 9.67
N ASN A 217 22.79 13.04 10.12
CA ASN A 217 23.02 13.30 11.54
C ASN A 217 21.89 14.18 12.14
N GLN A 218 21.46 15.22 11.43
CA GLN A 218 20.34 16.09 11.83
C GLN A 218 19.08 15.26 12.11
N LEU A 219 18.69 14.36 11.21
CA LEU A 219 17.50 13.51 11.39
C LEU A 219 17.58 12.63 12.65
N LYS A 220 18.72 11.96 12.88
CA LYS A 220 18.96 11.12 14.08
C LYS A 220 18.97 11.93 15.37
N LEU A 221 19.43 13.19 15.31
CA LEU A 221 19.43 14.08 16.47
C LEU A 221 18.04 14.67 16.72
N THR A 222 17.24 14.97 15.69
CA THR A 222 15.82 15.34 15.84
C THR A 222 15.04 14.25 16.56
N GLU A 223 15.21 12.98 16.18
CA GLU A 223 14.67 11.82 16.92
C GLU A 223 15.15 11.81 18.38
N LYS A 224 16.47 11.71 18.59
CA LYS A 224 17.10 11.57 19.91
C LYS A 224 16.71 12.68 20.88
N TYR A 225 16.68 13.93 20.41
CA TYR A 225 16.37 15.10 21.23
C TYR A 225 14.88 15.18 21.54
N THR A 226 14.02 14.88 20.56
CA THR A 226 12.57 14.81 20.76
C THR A 226 12.19 13.79 21.82
N ASP A 227 12.69 12.55 21.68
CA ASP A 227 12.37 11.46 22.59
C ASP A 227 12.97 11.67 23.99
N HIS A 228 14.16 12.28 24.10
CA HIS A 228 14.72 12.68 25.39
C HIS A 228 13.82 13.72 26.09
N CYS A 229 13.44 14.79 25.37
CA CYS A 229 12.60 15.84 25.91
C CYS A 229 11.23 15.31 26.37
N VAL A 230 10.55 14.53 25.55
CA VAL A 230 9.23 13.96 25.87
C VAL A 230 9.30 12.93 26.99
N LYS A 231 10.34 12.07 27.04
CA LYS A 231 10.55 11.12 28.13
C LYS A 231 10.67 11.83 29.48
N TRP A 232 11.54 12.84 29.58
CA TRP A 232 11.83 13.47 30.86
C TRP A 232 10.78 14.51 31.28
N TYR A 233 10.08 15.13 30.33
CA TYR A 233 8.85 15.88 30.61
C TYR A 233 7.82 14.96 31.32
N ASN A 234 7.54 13.79 30.73
CA ASN A 234 6.58 12.85 31.32
C ASN A 234 7.06 12.30 32.68
N ALA A 235 8.37 12.07 32.86
CA ALA A 235 8.93 11.62 34.14
C ALA A 235 8.82 12.68 35.26
N GLY A 236 9.10 13.96 34.95
CA GLY A 236 8.90 15.06 35.90
C GLY A 236 7.43 15.29 36.23
N LEU A 237 6.55 15.17 35.23
CA LEU A 237 5.11 15.27 35.39
C LEU A 237 4.55 14.13 36.27
N GLU A 238 5.02 12.89 36.09
CA GLU A 238 4.62 11.75 36.92
C GLU A 238 5.06 11.93 38.39
N LYS A 239 6.30 12.41 38.60
CA LYS A 239 6.86 12.67 39.94
C LYS A 239 5.99 13.63 40.78
N LEU A 240 5.34 14.59 40.14
CA LEU A 240 4.51 15.60 40.81
C LEU A 240 3.10 15.12 41.23
N LYS A 241 2.64 13.95 40.78
CA LYS A 241 1.36 13.37 41.25
C LYS A 241 1.37 13.08 42.76
N GLY A 242 2.52 12.72 43.32
CA GLY A 242 2.75 12.55 44.75
C GLY A 242 1.67 11.70 45.45
N ASN A 243 1.04 12.27 46.49
CA ASN A 243 -0.01 11.62 47.28
C ASN A 243 -1.42 11.82 46.70
N LEU A 244 -1.55 12.21 45.43
CA LEU A 244 -2.82 12.46 44.73
C LEU A 244 -3.74 13.45 45.45
N THR A 245 -3.16 14.51 46.02
CA THR A 245 -3.89 15.62 46.67
C THR A 245 -4.13 16.80 45.72
N GLY A 246 -5.00 17.73 46.10
CA GLY A 246 -5.13 19.01 45.40
C GLY A 246 -3.87 19.89 45.41
N GLU A 247 -3.02 19.77 46.43
CA GLU A 247 -1.71 20.45 46.46
C GLU A 247 -0.76 19.86 45.40
N ASN A 248 -0.77 18.53 45.24
CA ASN A 248 -0.05 17.85 44.15
C ASN A 248 -0.58 18.26 42.78
N TRP A 249 -1.90 18.33 42.61
CA TRP A 249 -2.51 18.76 41.35
C TRP A 249 -2.11 20.19 40.96
N TYR A 250 -2.08 21.09 41.94
CA TYR A 250 -1.68 22.48 41.74
C TYR A 250 -0.25 22.58 41.17
N THR A 251 0.72 21.90 41.79
CA THR A 251 2.11 21.85 41.28
C THR A 251 2.24 21.11 39.95
N TYR A 252 1.49 20.03 39.76
CA TYR A 252 1.46 19.23 38.52
C TYR A 252 0.93 20.04 37.33
N ASN A 253 -0.15 20.81 37.51
CA ASN A 253 -0.69 21.65 36.44
C ASN A 253 0.28 22.78 36.07
N ARG A 254 0.94 23.38 37.07
CA ARG A 254 1.97 24.39 36.85
C ARG A 254 3.15 23.85 36.03
N PHE A 255 3.73 22.72 36.43
CA PHE A 255 4.79 22.04 35.66
C PHE A 255 4.32 21.68 34.24
N ARG A 256 3.10 21.14 34.10
CA ARG A 256 2.48 20.87 32.78
C ARG A 256 2.47 22.12 31.89
N ARG A 257 1.98 23.26 32.38
CA ARG A 257 1.93 24.52 31.63
C ARG A 257 3.34 24.97 31.26
N GLU A 258 4.19 25.16 32.26
CA GLU A 258 5.45 25.88 32.09
C GLU A 258 6.50 25.03 31.35
N MET A 259 6.51 23.71 31.52
CA MET A 259 7.36 22.82 30.71
C MET A 259 6.78 22.52 29.32
N THR A 260 5.49 22.76 29.07
CA THR A 260 4.98 22.80 27.69
C THR A 260 5.59 23.99 26.94
N LEU A 261 5.56 25.18 27.56
CA LEU A 261 6.12 26.42 27.01
C LEU A 261 7.65 26.35 26.86
N MET A 262 8.35 25.83 27.88
CA MET A 262 9.82 25.81 27.91
C MET A 262 10.46 24.71 27.04
N VAL A 263 9.74 23.62 26.77
CA VAL A 263 10.29 22.42 26.10
C VAL A 263 9.42 21.96 24.93
N LEU A 264 8.17 21.56 25.18
CA LEU A 264 7.36 20.84 24.18
C LEU A 264 7.01 21.69 22.94
N ASP A 265 6.72 22.97 23.13
CA ASP A 265 6.39 23.90 22.04
C ASP A 265 7.55 24.09 21.06
N VAL A 266 8.79 24.12 21.57
CA VAL A 266 10.01 24.20 20.74
C VAL A 266 10.32 22.85 20.08
N VAL A 267 10.18 21.75 20.82
CA VAL A 267 10.38 20.37 20.30
C VAL A 267 9.41 20.05 19.15
N ALA A 268 8.16 20.52 19.22
CA ALA A 268 7.18 20.36 18.15
C ALA A 268 7.58 21.03 16.82
N LEU A 269 8.52 21.99 16.85
CA LEU A 269 9.01 22.72 15.69
C LEU A 269 10.32 22.17 15.11
N PHE A 270 11.02 21.27 15.81
CA PHE A 270 12.24 20.61 15.31
C PHE A 270 12.10 19.96 13.92
N PRO A 271 10.97 19.34 13.52
CA PRO A 271 10.82 18.76 12.18
C PRO A 271 10.95 19.80 11.05
N ASN A 272 10.62 21.07 11.32
CA ASN A 272 10.69 22.16 10.34
C ASN A 272 12.13 22.62 10.03
N TYR A 273 13.13 22.05 10.72
CA TYR A 273 14.55 22.29 10.44
C TYR A 273 15.13 21.35 9.37
N ASP A 274 14.40 20.32 8.95
CA ASP A 274 14.74 19.50 7.78
C ASP A 274 14.54 20.33 6.49
N THR A 275 15.64 20.64 5.78
CA THR A 275 15.61 21.46 4.55
C THR A 275 15.20 20.70 3.29
N ARG A 276 15.13 19.36 3.31
CA ARG A 276 14.62 18.56 2.17
C ARG A 276 13.11 18.37 2.30
N MET A 277 12.63 18.18 3.52
CA MET A 277 11.22 18.06 3.85
C MET A 277 10.50 19.43 3.85
N TYR A 278 11.19 20.49 4.30
CA TYR A 278 10.70 21.88 4.37
C TYR A 278 11.67 22.86 3.68
N PRO A 279 11.81 22.81 2.34
CA PRO A 279 12.76 23.63 1.57
C PRO A 279 12.38 25.11 1.45
N ILE A 280 11.11 25.45 1.67
CA ILE A 280 10.56 26.82 1.62
C ILE A 280 9.97 27.22 2.98
N ALA A 281 9.47 28.45 3.10
CA ALA A 281 8.75 28.89 4.30
C ALA A 281 7.63 27.91 4.68
N THR A 282 7.34 27.79 5.97
CA THR A 282 6.41 26.79 6.52
C THR A 282 5.58 27.43 7.63
N SER A 283 4.26 27.42 7.45
CA SER A 283 3.29 27.85 8.46
C SER A 283 2.91 26.67 9.35
N SER A 284 3.28 26.72 10.62
CA SER A 284 2.94 25.73 11.66
C SER A 284 2.03 26.32 12.73
N GLU A 285 1.26 25.47 13.42
CA GLU A 285 0.31 25.89 14.45
C GLU A 285 0.37 24.98 15.68
N LEU A 286 0.54 25.57 16.88
CA LEU A 286 0.53 24.84 18.15
C LEU A 286 -0.90 24.80 18.73
N THR A 287 -1.63 23.71 18.47
CA THR A 287 -3.05 23.57 18.84
C THR A 287 -3.32 23.14 20.29
N ARG A 288 -2.29 22.79 21.07
CA ARG A 288 -2.44 22.41 22.49
C ARG A 288 -3.09 23.50 23.34
N MET A 289 -3.96 23.08 24.26
CA MET A 289 -4.51 23.95 25.30
C MET A 289 -3.71 23.80 26.59
N ILE A 290 -3.27 24.92 27.15
CA ILE A 290 -2.62 25.01 28.46
C ILE A 290 -3.53 25.71 29.45
N TYR A 291 -3.37 25.44 30.74
CA TYR A 291 -4.27 25.94 31.78
C TYR A 291 -3.48 26.76 32.79
N THR A 292 -3.94 28.00 33.05
CA THR A 292 -3.38 28.80 34.14
C THR A 292 -3.71 28.18 35.49
N ASP A 293 -3.08 28.67 36.55
CA ASP A 293 -3.44 28.33 37.91
C ASP A 293 -4.94 28.63 38.16
N PRO A 294 -5.66 27.82 38.97
CA PRO A 294 -7.06 28.07 39.27
C PRO A 294 -7.29 29.43 39.91
N ILE A 295 -8.40 30.09 39.53
CA ILE A 295 -8.74 31.45 39.96
C ILE A 295 -9.31 31.39 41.40
N ALA A 296 -8.43 31.16 42.36
CA ALA A 296 -8.72 31.03 43.78
C ALA A 296 -7.61 31.64 44.65
N TYR A 297 -7.92 31.81 45.95
CA TYR A 297 -6.99 32.35 46.94
C TYR A 297 -5.89 31.32 47.28
N THR A 298 -4.63 31.75 47.29
CA THR A 298 -3.44 30.90 47.50
C THR A 298 -2.48 31.41 48.57
N GLN A 299 -2.84 32.46 49.31
CA GLN A 299 -1.99 33.06 50.36
C GLN A 299 -2.04 32.27 51.68
N SER A 300 -2.52 32.87 52.78
CA SER A 300 -2.46 32.25 54.13
C SER A 300 -3.27 30.97 54.27
N ASP A 301 -4.34 30.85 53.49
CA ASP A 301 -5.35 29.79 53.59
C ASP A 301 -5.64 29.28 52.16
N PRO A 302 -4.73 28.52 51.52
CA PRO A 302 -4.84 28.17 50.10
C PRO A 302 -5.96 27.16 49.83
N TRP A 303 -6.71 27.38 48.75
CA TRP A 303 -7.94 26.65 48.44
C TRP A 303 -7.81 25.12 48.53
N TYR A 304 -6.74 24.56 47.96
CA TYR A 304 -6.52 23.10 47.91
C TYR A 304 -6.27 22.44 49.28
N LYS A 305 -5.91 23.22 50.33
CA LYS A 305 -5.80 22.71 51.71
C LYS A 305 -7.13 22.68 52.47
N ILE A 306 -8.14 23.41 51.98
CA ILE A 306 -9.45 23.55 52.65
C ILE A 306 -10.56 22.81 51.91
N THR A 307 -10.53 22.76 50.56
CA THR A 307 -11.51 21.96 49.78
C THR A 307 -11.34 20.44 49.94
N SER A 308 -10.14 19.98 50.38
CA SER A 308 -9.82 18.57 50.63
C SER A 308 -10.03 17.62 49.43
N LEU A 309 -9.97 18.15 48.21
CA LEU A 309 -10.18 17.40 46.97
C LEU A 309 -9.00 16.47 46.65
N SER A 310 -9.29 15.31 46.04
CA SER A 310 -8.24 14.50 45.41
C SER A 310 -7.81 15.11 44.07
N PHE A 311 -6.58 14.80 43.69
CA PHE A 311 -6.01 15.12 42.38
C PHE A 311 -6.96 14.71 41.24
N SER A 312 -7.51 13.50 41.30
CA SER A 312 -8.38 12.95 40.26
C SER A 312 -9.74 13.64 40.17
N ASN A 313 -10.23 14.26 41.25
CA ASN A 313 -11.44 15.09 41.18
C ASN A 313 -11.16 16.38 40.40
N ILE A 314 -9.99 16.99 40.59
CA ILE A 314 -9.64 18.26 39.96
C ILE A 314 -9.23 18.02 38.50
N GLU A 315 -8.36 17.05 38.21
CA GLU A 315 -7.92 16.75 36.82
C GLU A 315 -9.12 16.44 35.91
N ASN A 316 -10.06 15.61 36.35
CA ASN A 316 -11.25 15.24 35.57
C ASN A 316 -12.28 16.37 35.40
N SER A 317 -12.12 17.50 36.10
CA SER A 317 -13.06 18.64 36.10
C SER A 317 -12.46 19.87 35.44
N ALA A 318 -11.22 20.20 35.81
CA ALA A 318 -10.47 21.34 35.29
C ALA A 318 -9.88 21.08 33.91
N ILE A 319 -9.61 19.83 33.54
CA ILE A 319 -9.02 19.47 32.24
C ILE A 319 -10.03 18.68 31.39
N PRO A 320 -10.74 19.34 30.46
CA PRO A 320 -11.54 18.67 29.45
C PRO A 320 -10.76 17.58 28.69
N SER A 321 -11.44 16.47 28.37
CA SER A 321 -10.88 15.42 27.51
C SER A 321 -10.41 15.96 26.15
N PRO A 322 -9.42 15.29 25.51
CA PRO A 322 -8.99 15.58 24.15
C PRO A 322 -10.17 15.74 23.19
N SER A 323 -10.18 16.81 22.42
CA SER A 323 -11.32 17.21 21.59
C SER A 323 -10.92 18.13 20.46
N PHE A 324 -11.82 18.33 19.49
CA PHE A 324 -11.62 19.23 18.36
C PHE A 324 -11.22 20.63 18.82
N PHE A 325 -10.43 21.34 18.00
CA PHE A 325 -10.05 22.71 18.30
C PHE A 325 -11.29 23.61 18.46
N LYS A 326 -11.28 24.45 19.50
CA LYS A 326 -12.41 25.27 19.95
C LYS A 326 -12.03 26.76 19.91
N TRP A 327 -12.96 27.56 19.40
CA TRP A 327 -12.91 29.02 19.41
C TRP A 327 -13.99 29.52 20.35
N LEU A 328 -13.60 30.14 21.47
CA LEU A 328 -14.53 30.77 22.39
C LEU A 328 -15.24 31.94 21.69
N ARG A 329 -16.57 32.01 21.81
CA ARG A 329 -17.42 33.01 21.13
C ARG A 329 -18.12 33.95 22.10
N SER A 330 -18.51 33.44 23.28
CA SER A 330 -19.02 34.24 24.38
C SER A 330 -18.95 33.47 25.71
N VAL A 331 -18.99 34.20 26.82
CA VAL A 331 -19.24 33.66 28.16
C VAL A 331 -20.35 34.46 28.84
N SER A 332 -21.29 33.76 29.46
CA SER A 332 -22.33 34.34 30.33
C SER A 332 -22.11 33.86 31.75
N ILE A 333 -21.82 34.79 32.68
CA ILE A 333 -21.42 34.51 34.05
C ILE A 333 -22.62 34.64 34.99
N ASN A 334 -22.94 33.56 35.69
CA ASN A 334 -23.99 33.55 36.71
C ASN A 334 -23.43 34.05 38.03
N SER A 335 -24.14 34.98 38.66
CA SER A 335 -23.76 35.59 39.94
C SER A 335 -24.68 35.11 41.06
N GLN A 336 -24.15 34.72 42.21
CA GLN A 336 -24.93 34.38 43.40
C GLN A 336 -24.65 35.36 44.55
N TRP A 337 -25.64 35.57 45.42
CA TRP A 337 -25.52 36.36 46.64
C TRP A 337 -25.22 35.48 47.86
N TRP A 338 -24.41 35.97 48.80
CA TRP A 338 -24.21 35.31 50.09
C TRP A 338 -23.92 36.30 51.23
N GLY A 339 -24.32 35.93 52.44
CA GLY A 339 -23.98 36.62 53.68
C GLY A 339 -24.76 37.92 53.91
N SER A 340 -24.72 38.43 55.14
CA SER A 340 -25.41 39.66 55.54
C SER A 340 -24.45 40.67 56.21
N GLY A 341 -24.79 41.95 56.10
CA GLY A 341 -24.02 43.06 56.69
C GLY A 341 -22.54 43.03 56.27
N PRO A 342 -21.58 42.93 57.22
CA PRO A 342 -20.15 42.95 56.91
C PRO A 342 -19.69 41.76 56.06
N ASN A 343 -20.47 40.67 55.98
CA ASN A 343 -20.13 39.48 55.20
C ASN A 343 -20.84 39.40 53.84
N GLN A 344 -21.66 40.40 53.49
CA GLN A 344 -22.38 40.45 52.22
C GLN A 344 -21.43 40.42 51.02
N THR A 345 -21.71 39.54 50.07
CA THR A 345 -20.98 39.43 48.81
C THR A 345 -21.87 38.93 47.68
N TYR A 346 -21.51 39.32 46.47
CA TYR A 346 -21.88 38.64 45.24
C TYR A 346 -20.64 37.90 44.69
N TYR A 347 -20.84 36.83 43.91
CA TYR A 347 -19.74 36.04 43.34
C TYR A 347 -20.14 35.23 42.11
N TRP A 348 -19.15 34.93 41.26
CA TRP A 348 -19.27 33.98 40.14
C TRP A 348 -19.61 32.59 40.71
N VAL A 349 -20.80 32.06 40.40
CA VAL A 349 -21.28 30.75 40.89
C VAL A 349 -21.33 29.66 39.81
N GLY A 350 -21.37 30.07 38.54
CA GLY A 350 -21.39 29.22 37.36
C GLY A 350 -21.32 30.06 36.08
N HIS A 351 -21.27 29.43 34.92
CA HIS A 351 -21.27 30.13 33.64
C HIS A 351 -21.73 29.23 32.47
N GLU A 352 -22.20 29.85 31.39
CA GLU A 352 -22.37 29.19 30.08
C GLU A 352 -21.29 29.69 29.11
N LEU A 353 -20.59 28.77 28.46
CA LEU A 353 -19.70 29.05 27.33
C LEU A 353 -20.42 28.77 26.02
N VAL A 354 -20.21 29.64 25.03
CA VAL A 354 -20.49 29.37 23.63
C VAL A 354 -19.17 29.29 22.88
N TYR A 355 -18.96 28.23 22.11
CA TYR A 355 -17.78 28.07 21.24
C TYR A 355 -18.16 27.50 19.87
N SER A 356 -17.26 27.61 18.88
CA SER A 356 -17.36 26.91 17.59
C SER A 356 -16.08 26.13 17.29
N ASN A 357 -16.09 25.28 16.27
CA ASN A 357 -14.84 24.81 15.67
C ASN A 357 -14.25 25.86 14.72
N SER A 358 -13.02 25.60 14.24
CA SER A 358 -12.36 26.39 13.19
C SER A 358 -13.21 26.46 11.92
N ASN A 359 -13.30 27.64 11.33
CA ASN A 359 -14.08 27.95 10.13
C ASN A 359 -15.55 27.45 10.13
N SER A 360 -16.17 27.31 11.32
CA SER A 360 -17.53 26.77 11.47
C SER A 360 -18.50 27.77 12.11
N ASN A 361 -19.67 27.90 11.49
CA ASN A 361 -20.79 28.72 11.99
C ASN A 361 -21.64 28.00 13.05
N GLN A 362 -21.41 26.70 13.31
CA GLN A 362 -22.14 25.99 14.36
C GLN A 362 -21.60 26.38 15.73
N SER A 363 -22.48 26.93 16.57
CA SER A 363 -22.22 27.14 17.99
C SER A 363 -22.55 25.89 18.80
N LEU A 364 -21.70 25.62 19.79
CA LEU A 364 -21.84 24.58 20.79
C LEU A 364 -21.84 25.26 22.17
N LYS A 365 -22.62 24.71 23.11
CA LYS A 365 -22.81 25.26 24.45
C LYS A 365 -22.37 24.26 25.52
N VAL A 366 -21.64 24.74 26.52
CA VAL A 366 -21.32 23.98 27.75
C VAL A 366 -21.61 24.85 28.96
N LYS A 367 -22.09 24.25 30.04
CA LYS A 367 -22.36 24.91 31.33
C LYS A 367 -21.46 24.35 32.42
N TYR A 368 -21.06 25.23 33.32
CA TYR A 368 -20.27 24.96 34.51
C TYR A 368 -20.89 25.67 35.71
N GLY A 369 -20.69 25.14 36.92
CA GLY A 369 -21.27 25.66 38.17
C GLY A 369 -22.80 25.70 38.21
N ASP A 370 -23.35 26.64 38.99
CA ASP A 370 -24.80 26.79 39.16
C ASP A 370 -25.43 27.49 37.93
N PRO A 371 -26.41 26.89 37.24
CA PRO A 371 -27.07 27.51 36.10
C PRO A 371 -28.04 28.65 36.46
N ASN A 372 -28.32 28.88 37.75
CA ASN A 372 -29.28 29.90 38.21
C ASN A 372 -28.53 31.16 38.69
N SER A 373 -28.74 32.30 38.03
CA SER A 373 -28.20 33.57 38.50
C SER A 373 -29.16 34.25 39.48
N TYR A 374 -28.61 34.91 40.51
CA TYR A 374 -29.32 35.87 41.36
C TYR A 374 -29.43 37.24 40.67
N ILE A 375 -28.48 37.57 39.79
CA ILE A 375 -28.46 38.80 38.99
C ILE A 375 -28.90 38.42 37.57
N GLU A 376 -30.06 38.90 37.17
CA GLU A 376 -30.71 38.57 35.90
C GLU A 376 -30.89 39.84 35.04
N PRO A 377 -30.47 39.85 33.76
CA PRO A 377 -29.78 38.76 33.06
C PRO A 377 -28.32 38.55 33.55
N PRO A 378 -27.71 37.37 33.32
CA PRO A 378 -26.31 37.11 33.66
C PRO A 378 -25.33 37.98 32.86
N ASP A 379 -24.23 38.39 33.49
CA ASP A 379 -23.19 39.22 32.87
C ASP A 379 -22.58 38.50 31.65
N SER A 380 -22.74 39.05 30.45
CA SER A 380 -22.48 38.33 29.19
C SER A 380 -21.53 39.09 28.26
N PHE A 381 -20.47 38.41 27.82
CA PHE A 381 -19.30 38.97 27.11
C PHE A 381 -19.09 38.26 25.76
N SER A 382 -18.70 38.98 24.71
CA SER A 382 -18.69 38.46 23.33
C SER A 382 -17.33 38.58 22.67
N PHE A 383 -16.74 37.43 22.34
CA PHE A 383 -15.38 37.31 21.81
C PHE A 383 -15.36 36.82 20.35
N SER A 384 -16.51 36.87 19.65
CA SER A 384 -16.67 36.23 18.34
C SER A 384 -15.76 36.77 17.22
N SER A 385 -15.17 37.95 17.40
CA SER A 385 -14.19 38.58 16.50
C SER A 385 -12.99 39.19 17.23
N THR A 386 -12.68 38.72 18.44
CA THR A 386 -11.61 39.24 19.28
C THR A 386 -10.79 38.10 19.92
N ASP A 387 -9.50 38.37 20.15
CA ASP A 387 -8.63 37.54 20.98
C ASP A 387 -8.55 38.16 22.37
N VAL A 388 -9.08 37.48 23.38
CA VAL A 388 -8.85 37.84 24.79
C VAL A 388 -7.43 37.44 25.15
N TYR A 389 -6.51 38.41 25.18
CA TYR A 389 -5.07 38.19 25.37
C TYR A 389 -4.64 38.28 26.84
N ARG A 390 -5.47 38.86 27.73
CA ARG A 390 -5.17 38.98 29.16
C ARG A 390 -6.43 38.99 30.02
N THR A 391 -6.39 38.27 31.15
CA THR A 391 -7.44 38.30 32.18
C THR A 391 -6.89 38.77 33.52
N ILE A 392 -7.61 39.66 34.20
CA ILE A 392 -7.27 40.14 35.56
C ILE A 392 -8.44 39.83 36.49
N SER A 393 -8.25 38.90 37.42
CA SER A 393 -9.27 38.37 38.33
C SER A 393 -9.01 38.78 39.78
N VAL A 394 -10.05 39.18 40.51
CA VAL A 394 -10.01 39.45 41.95
C VAL A 394 -10.72 38.33 42.69
N VAL A 395 -9.94 37.55 43.42
CA VAL A 395 -10.42 36.47 44.29
C VAL A 395 -10.46 36.94 45.73
N ARG A 396 -11.41 36.44 46.52
CA ARG A 396 -11.58 36.82 47.93
C ARG A 396 -11.80 35.61 48.82
N ASN A 397 -11.41 35.73 50.08
CA ASN A 397 -11.54 34.68 51.08
C ASN A 397 -12.33 35.16 52.31
N SER A 398 -13.16 34.27 52.87
CA SER A 398 -13.77 34.44 54.19
C SER A 398 -13.59 33.15 54.99
N VAL A 399 -12.47 33.09 55.71
CA VAL A 399 -11.97 31.95 56.49
C VAL A 399 -11.86 30.69 55.64
N SER A 400 -12.92 29.88 55.56
CA SER A 400 -12.96 28.59 54.87
C SER A 400 -13.63 28.63 53.49
N ASN A 401 -13.94 29.80 52.95
CA ASN A 401 -14.68 29.99 51.69
C ASN A 401 -13.93 30.88 50.70
N TYR A 402 -14.12 30.66 49.40
CA TYR A 402 -13.42 31.36 48.32
C TYR A 402 -14.36 31.78 47.21
N ILE A 403 -14.19 33.00 46.69
CA ILE A 403 -15.03 33.52 45.62
C ILE A 403 -14.21 34.29 44.58
N VAL A 404 -14.70 34.33 43.35
CA VAL A 404 -14.29 35.32 42.35
C VAL A 404 -15.34 36.45 42.35
N SER A 405 -14.92 37.68 42.65
CA SER A 405 -15.83 38.84 42.73
C SER A 405 -15.73 39.79 41.54
N GLU A 406 -14.59 39.77 40.84
CA GLU A 406 -14.29 40.67 39.72
C GLU A 406 -13.40 39.91 38.71
N VAL A 407 -13.66 40.04 37.40
CA VAL A 407 -12.79 39.56 36.30
C VAL A 407 -12.86 40.55 35.14
N GLN A 408 -11.69 41.05 34.71
CA GLN A 408 -11.52 41.89 33.53
C GLN A 408 -10.94 41.06 32.38
N PHE A 409 -11.61 41.10 31.23
CA PHE A 409 -11.18 40.52 29.95
C PHE A 409 -10.63 41.65 29.07
N ASN A 410 -9.35 41.56 28.70
CA ASN A 410 -8.70 42.51 27.80
C ASN A 410 -8.54 41.84 26.44
N SER A 411 -9.04 42.46 25.38
CA SER A 411 -9.19 41.84 24.07
C SER A 411 -8.67 42.73 22.93
N ILE A 412 -8.20 42.10 21.86
CA ILE A 412 -7.87 42.76 20.58
C ILE A 412 -8.78 42.22 19.47
N SER A 413 -9.43 43.10 18.71
CA SER A 413 -10.27 42.71 17.57
C SER A 413 -9.46 42.37 16.33
N ASN A 414 -10.07 41.64 15.40
CA ASN A 414 -9.55 41.47 14.03
C ASN A 414 -9.44 42.78 13.21
N THR A 415 -9.86 43.92 13.78
CA THR A 415 -9.65 45.28 13.26
C THR A 415 -8.58 46.07 14.03
N ASN A 416 -7.76 45.38 14.86
CA ASN A 416 -6.72 45.94 15.72
C ASN A 416 -7.22 46.98 16.73
N GLN A 417 -8.45 46.82 17.23
CA GLN A 417 -9.04 47.67 18.28
C GLN A 417 -9.00 46.94 19.62
N ILE A 418 -8.59 47.65 20.67
CA ILE A 418 -8.55 47.12 22.04
C ILE A 418 -9.88 47.37 22.75
N SER A 419 -10.37 46.37 23.49
CA SER A 419 -11.50 46.49 24.41
C SER A 419 -11.17 45.91 25.79
N GLU A 420 -11.77 46.50 26.82
CA GLU A 420 -11.76 46.02 28.19
C GLU A 420 -13.21 45.78 28.63
N GLU A 421 -13.56 44.53 28.94
CA GLU A 421 -14.87 44.15 29.46
C GLU A 421 -14.73 43.59 30.88
N ILE A 422 -15.63 43.94 31.80
CA ILE A 422 -15.45 43.66 33.24
C ILE A 422 -16.71 43.05 33.87
N TYR A 423 -16.56 41.82 34.37
CA TYR A 423 -17.43 41.24 35.39
C TYR A 423 -17.05 41.83 36.75
N LYS A 424 -17.98 42.46 37.49
CA LYS A 424 -17.67 43.06 38.80
C LYS A 424 -18.90 43.34 39.66
N HIS A 425 -18.97 42.70 40.82
CA HIS A 425 -20.04 42.94 41.81
C HIS A 425 -19.48 43.23 43.22
N GLN A 426 -20.34 43.74 44.11
CA GLN A 426 -19.93 44.13 45.46
C GLN A 426 -19.50 42.91 46.30
N SER A 427 -18.36 43.05 46.99
CA SER A 427 -17.97 42.14 48.07
C SER A 427 -17.39 42.89 49.25
N ASN A 428 -17.95 42.66 50.43
CA ASN A 428 -17.47 43.22 51.69
C ASN A 428 -16.34 42.36 52.31
N TRP A 429 -15.98 41.23 51.70
CA TRP A 429 -14.89 40.37 52.18
C TRP A 429 -13.54 41.10 52.03
N SER A 430 -12.80 41.17 53.15
CA SER A 430 -11.61 42.02 53.30
C SER A 430 -10.32 41.38 52.78
N ARG A 431 -10.20 40.05 52.84
CA ARG A 431 -9.09 39.31 52.23
C ARG A 431 -9.33 39.22 50.73
N LYS A 432 -8.44 39.83 49.94
CA LYS A 432 -8.43 39.77 48.48
C LYS A 432 -7.04 39.40 47.95
N GLU A 433 -7.02 38.77 46.79
CA GLU A 433 -5.83 38.52 45.99
C GLU A 433 -6.17 38.81 44.52
N THR A 434 -5.19 39.29 43.76
CA THR A 434 -5.34 39.50 42.32
C THR A 434 -4.58 38.38 41.59
N LYS A 435 -5.22 37.77 40.59
CA LYS A 435 -4.60 36.86 39.63
C LYS A 435 -4.60 37.53 38.27
N ASP A 436 -3.46 37.65 37.62
CA ASP A 436 -3.31 38.30 36.32
C ASP A 436 -2.59 37.34 35.38
N SER A 437 -3.17 37.05 34.21
CA SER A 437 -2.63 36.00 33.33
C SER A 437 -1.20 36.29 32.86
N ILE A 438 -0.74 37.56 32.88
CA ILE A 438 0.64 37.91 32.51
C ILE A 438 1.69 37.38 33.49
N THR A 439 1.30 36.91 34.68
CA THR A 439 2.22 36.28 35.65
C THR A 439 2.48 34.80 35.33
N GLU A 440 1.86 34.27 34.27
CA GLU A 440 1.96 32.89 33.80
C GLU A 440 2.15 32.79 32.28
N LEU A 441 1.60 33.75 31.53
CA LEU A 441 1.60 33.86 30.07
C LEU A 441 1.99 35.31 29.68
N SER A 442 3.29 35.59 29.61
CA SER A 442 3.80 36.95 29.38
C SER A 442 3.49 37.50 27.98
N LEU A 443 3.48 38.83 27.90
CA LEU A 443 3.18 39.63 26.71
C LEU A 443 4.40 40.49 26.36
N ALA A 444 4.82 40.48 25.10
CA ALA A 444 5.86 41.38 24.60
C ALA A 444 5.31 42.79 24.31
N ALA A 445 4.01 42.91 24.00
CA ALA A 445 3.30 44.17 23.90
C ALA A 445 2.00 44.14 24.74
N ASN A 446 1.80 45.16 25.59
CA ASN A 446 0.67 45.23 26.51
C ASN A 446 0.16 46.69 26.60
N PRO A 447 -0.95 47.04 25.91
CA PRO A 447 -1.73 46.19 25.01
C PRO A 447 -0.95 45.80 23.74
N PRO A 448 -1.32 44.70 23.07
CA PRO A 448 -0.87 44.43 21.70
C PRO A 448 -1.47 45.45 20.72
N THR A 449 -0.92 45.48 19.52
CA THR A 449 -1.24 46.38 18.41
C THR A 449 -1.71 45.64 17.15
N THR A 450 -1.32 44.37 16.99
CA THR A 450 -1.64 43.56 15.79
C THR A 450 -2.35 42.25 16.17
N PHE A 451 -3.57 42.05 15.69
CA PHE A 451 -4.31 40.80 15.86
C PHE A 451 -3.58 39.60 15.24
N GLY A 452 -3.46 38.53 16.01
CA GLY A 452 -2.80 37.28 15.62
C GLY A 452 -1.27 37.34 15.60
N ASN A 453 -0.64 38.42 16.07
CA ASN A 453 0.82 38.51 16.09
C ASN A 453 1.43 37.77 17.29
N VAL A 454 1.99 36.58 17.01
CA VAL A 454 2.70 35.72 17.98
C VAL A 454 3.90 36.40 18.66
N ALA A 455 4.46 37.45 18.05
CA ALA A 455 5.56 38.23 18.62
C ALA A 455 5.10 39.39 19.53
N GLU A 456 3.79 39.61 19.67
CA GLU A 456 3.21 40.62 20.59
C GLU A 456 2.51 39.94 21.77
N TYR A 457 1.68 38.92 21.49
CA TYR A 457 1.01 38.11 22.51
C TYR A 457 0.96 36.63 22.09
N SER A 458 1.33 35.75 23.02
CA SER A 458 1.53 34.32 22.75
C SER A 458 0.26 33.47 22.86
N HIS A 459 -0.76 33.94 23.59
CA HIS A 459 -1.94 33.14 23.93
C HIS A 459 -3.25 33.92 23.87
N ARG A 460 -4.33 33.19 23.57
CA ARG A 460 -5.73 33.64 23.64
C ARG A 460 -6.54 32.76 24.60
N LEU A 461 -7.49 33.35 25.33
CA LEU A 461 -8.46 32.59 26.13
C LEU A 461 -9.35 31.75 25.21
N ALA A 462 -9.34 30.44 25.41
CA ALA A 462 -10.04 29.48 24.55
C ALA A 462 -11.12 28.67 25.29
N TYR A 463 -11.03 28.58 26.61
CA TYR A 463 -11.96 27.80 27.44
C TYR A 463 -11.96 28.26 28.90
N ILE A 464 -13.04 27.95 29.62
CA ILE A 464 -13.14 28.12 31.07
C ILE A 464 -13.76 26.84 31.64
N SER A 465 -13.04 26.17 32.53
CA SER A 465 -13.48 24.97 33.23
C SER A 465 -13.57 25.26 34.74
N GLU A 466 -13.85 24.26 35.58
CA GLU A 466 -13.90 24.42 37.04
C GLU A 466 -13.00 23.41 37.76
N ALA A 467 -12.25 23.87 38.75
CA ALA A 467 -11.51 23.00 39.67
C ALA A 467 -12.38 22.55 40.85
N TYR A 468 -13.41 23.33 41.21
CA TYR A 468 -14.34 23.02 42.29
C TYR A 468 -15.62 23.86 42.24
N GLN A 469 -16.76 23.23 42.50
CA GLN A 469 -18.01 23.85 42.92
C GLN A 469 -18.42 23.30 44.29
N SER A 470 -18.87 24.17 45.19
CA SER A 470 -19.49 23.77 46.46
C SER A 470 -20.81 23.04 46.25
N GLN A 471 -20.95 21.85 46.85
CA GLN A 471 -22.22 21.10 46.87
C GLN A 471 -23.27 21.71 47.82
N ASN A 472 -22.94 22.77 48.55
CA ASN A 472 -23.90 23.52 49.36
C ASN A 472 -23.55 25.03 49.33
N PRO A 473 -23.81 25.74 48.21
CA PRO A 473 -23.43 27.15 48.05
C PRO A 473 -24.02 28.08 49.11
N SER A 474 -25.21 27.75 49.63
CA SER A 474 -25.89 28.49 50.70
C SER A 474 -25.11 28.49 52.02
N LYS A 475 -24.38 27.40 52.32
CA LYS A 475 -23.58 27.25 53.55
C LYS A 475 -22.10 27.57 53.33
N TYR A 476 -21.58 27.19 52.16
CA TYR A 476 -20.18 27.35 51.77
C TYR A 476 -20.14 27.96 50.36
N PRO A 477 -20.13 29.29 50.20
CA PRO A 477 -20.08 29.94 48.89
C PRO A 477 -18.70 29.72 48.30
N THR A 478 -18.56 28.77 47.37
CA THR A 478 -17.30 28.54 46.66
C THR A 478 -17.51 27.99 45.27
N TYR A 479 -16.84 28.63 44.32
CA TYR A 479 -16.69 28.23 42.94
C TYR A 479 -15.30 28.67 42.46
N ILE A 480 -14.57 27.79 41.77
CA ILE A 480 -13.19 28.02 41.35
C ILE A 480 -13.07 27.71 39.85
N PRO A 481 -13.13 28.74 38.97
CA PRO A 481 -12.89 28.57 37.55
C PRO A 481 -11.39 28.40 37.24
N VAL A 482 -11.10 27.79 36.10
CA VAL A 482 -9.75 27.60 35.53
C VAL A 482 -9.78 28.07 34.08
N PHE A 483 -8.81 28.88 33.67
CA PHE A 483 -8.75 29.42 32.30
C PHE A 483 -7.84 28.56 31.42
N GLY A 484 -8.41 28.09 30.30
CA GLY A 484 -7.73 27.33 29.26
C GLY A 484 -7.38 28.22 28.07
N TRP A 485 -6.12 28.16 27.62
CA TRP A 485 -5.54 29.07 26.64
C TRP A 485 -4.94 28.29 25.47
N THR A 486 -5.10 28.79 24.24
CA THR A 486 -4.47 28.23 23.03
C THR A 486 -3.46 29.22 22.45
N HIS A 487 -2.45 28.71 21.73
CA HIS A 487 -1.37 29.54 21.21
C HIS A 487 -1.85 30.43 20.06
N THR A 488 -1.36 31.67 20.00
CA THR A 488 -1.79 32.70 19.03
C THR A 488 -1.61 32.25 17.57
N SER A 489 -0.65 31.36 17.29
CA SER A 489 -0.35 30.84 15.94
C SER A 489 -1.53 30.17 15.24
N VAL A 490 -2.45 29.55 15.99
CA VAL A 490 -3.58 28.83 15.39
C VAL A 490 -4.50 29.83 14.70
N ARG A 491 -4.78 29.63 13.41
CA ARG A 491 -5.69 30.47 12.63
C ARG A 491 -7.13 29.95 12.65
N TYR A 492 -8.11 30.84 12.65
CA TYR A 492 -9.52 30.48 12.54
C TYR A 492 -9.92 29.94 11.16
N ASP A 493 -9.29 30.48 10.10
CA ASP A 493 -9.71 30.35 8.70
C ASP A 493 -9.18 29.11 7.97
N ASN A 494 -8.24 28.37 8.58
CA ASN A 494 -7.52 27.26 7.92
C ASN A 494 -6.97 27.64 6.54
N LYS A 495 -6.42 28.85 6.41
CA LYS A 495 -5.94 29.39 5.14
C LYS A 495 -4.76 28.60 4.58
N ILE A 496 -4.89 28.15 3.33
CA ILE A 496 -3.80 27.63 2.50
C ILE A 496 -3.13 28.82 1.79
N PHE A 497 -1.80 28.84 1.83
CA PHE A 497 -0.99 29.92 1.28
C PHE A 497 -0.25 29.47 -0.01
N PRO A 498 -0.16 30.32 -1.04
CA PRO A 498 0.48 29.96 -2.31
C PRO A 498 2.02 29.99 -2.29
N ASP A 499 2.61 30.59 -1.25
CA ASP A 499 4.02 30.98 -1.17
C ASP A 499 4.83 30.21 -0.11
N LYS A 500 4.18 29.29 0.61
CA LYS A 500 4.75 28.55 1.75
C LYS A 500 4.04 27.22 1.96
N ILE A 501 4.71 26.27 2.60
CA ILE A 501 4.10 25.04 3.09
C ILE A 501 3.07 25.40 4.17
N THR A 502 1.84 24.94 4.02
CA THR A 502 0.77 25.14 5.01
C THR A 502 0.55 23.84 5.77
N GLN A 503 0.94 23.78 7.04
CA GLN A 503 0.59 22.67 7.93
C GLN A 503 -0.76 22.96 8.59
N ILE A 504 -1.72 22.03 8.52
CA ILE A 504 -3.00 22.13 9.21
C ILE A 504 -3.19 20.91 10.12
N PRO A 505 -3.10 21.07 11.46
CA PRO A 505 -3.32 19.99 12.40
C PRO A 505 -4.70 19.35 12.28
N ALA A 506 -4.74 18.03 12.29
CA ALA A 506 -5.94 17.24 11.99
C ALA A 506 -7.08 17.49 12.99
N VAL A 507 -6.75 17.83 14.25
CA VAL A 507 -7.72 18.23 15.30
C VAL A 507 -8.45 19.55 15.01
N LYS A 508 -8.08 20.30 13.97
CA LYS A 508 -8.87 21.44 13.46
C LYS A 508 -10.01 21.03 12.53
N SER A 509 -10.20 19.72 12.33
CA SER A 509 -11.43 19.15 11.75
C SER A 509 -12.66 19.53 12.57
N SER A 510 -13.87 19.30 12.03
CA SER A 510 -15.10 19.64 12.75
C SER A 510 -16.22 18.64 12.55
N SER A 511 -16.78 18.15 13.66
CA SER A 511 -18.01 17.35 13.67
C SER A 511 -19.24 18.07 13.12
N ALA A 512 -19.19 19.41 13.00
CA ALA A 512 -20.25 20.21 12.35
C ALA A 512 -20.37 19.93 10.85
N GLN A 513 -19.30 19.43 10.22
CA GLN A 513 -19.28 19.02 8.80
C GLN A 513 -19.90 17.62 8.59
N GLY A 514 -20.41 16.98 9.65
CA GLY A 514 -20.90 15.60 9.66
C GLY A 514 -19.79 14.55 9.49
N GLY A 515 -19.99 13.32 9.96
CA GLY A 515 -18.99 12.25 9.88
C GLY A 515 -19.37 11.01 10.67
N SER A 516 -18.66 9.91 10.44
CA SER A 516 -18.73 8.71 11.31
C SER A 516 -17.74 8.82 12.48
N TRP A 517 -16.62 9.51 12.25
CA TRP A 517 -15.53 9.67 13.20
C TRP A 517 -15.80 10.73 14.30
N LYS A 518 -15.31 10.46 15.51
CA LYS A 518 -15.43 11.34 16.71
C LYS A 518 -14.23 11.30 17.68
N ASN A 519 -13.19 10.52 17.39
CA ASN A 519 -12.19 10.13 18.39
C ASN A 519 -10.88 10.91 18.25
N ILE A 520 -10.57 11.71 19.27
CA ILE A 520 -9.31 12.46 19.41
C ILE A 520 -8.60 11.94 20.66
N VAL A 521 -7.29 11.82 20.59
CA VAL A 521 -6.44 11.32 21.69
C VAL A 521 -5.33 12.29 21.99
N LYS A 522 -4.87 12.25 23.24
CA LYS A 522 -3.82 13.15 23.73
C LYS A 522 -2.56 12.99 22.87
N GLY A 523 -2.02 14.12 22.40
CA GLY A 523 -0.76 14.11 21.64
C GLY A 523 0.41 13.54 22.45
N PRO A 524 1.40 12.89 21.81
CA PRO A 524 2.56 12.30 22.49
C PRO A 524 3.48 13.36 23.15
N GLY A 525 3.40 14.62 22.70
CA GLY A 525 4.16 15.76 23.24
C GLY A 525 4.92 16.54 22.17
N PHE A 526 5.32 15.88 21.08
CA PHE A 526 6.09 16.47 19.97
C PHE A 526 5.25 16.89 18.76
N THR A 527 3.92 16.93 18.92
CA THR A 527 2.93 17.28 17.88
C THR A 527 2.41 18.71 18.00
N GLY A 528 2.76 19.42 19.09
CA GLY A 528 2.23 20.77 19.37
C GLY A 528 0.74 20.81 19.74
N GLY A 529 0.09 19.65 19.85
CA GLY A 529 -1.34 19.49 20.13
C GLY A 529 -1.78 18.03 20.11
N ASP A 530 -3.08 17.81 20.29
CA ASP A 530 -3.71 16.48 20.22
C ASP A 530 -3.80 15.97 18.76
N VAL A 531 -4.05 14.66 18.60
CA VAL A 531 -4.09 14.00 17.29
C VAL A 531 -5.43 13.28 17.05
N THR A 532 -5.81 13.12 15.79
CA THR A 532 -7.02 12.38 15.41
C THR A 532 -6.72 10.88 15.37
N THR A 533 -7.67 10.03 15.73
CA THR A 533 -7.47 8.57 15.73
C THR A 533 -8.66 7.79 15.16
N ALA A 534 -8.37 6.72 14.43
CA ALA A 534 -9.32 5.74 13.96
C ALA A 534 -8.83 4.31 14.26
N VAL A 535 -9.76 3.42 14.56
CA VAL A 535 -9.48 2.01 14.93
C VAL A 535 -10.52 1.09 14.25
N SER A 536 -10.10 -0.08 13.77
CA SER A 536 -11.00 -1.14 13.28
C SER A 536 -12.07 -1.51 14.35
N PRO A 537 -13.28 -1.96 13.98
CA PRO A 537 -13.69 -2.51 12.67
C PRO A 537 -14.54 -1.55 11.82
N ALA A 538 -14.20 -0.26 11.79
CA ALA A 538 -14.99 0.76 11.08
C ALA A 538 -14.64 0.82 9.57
N THR A 539 -15.46 0.15 8.74
CA THR A 539 -15.29 -0.02 7.28
C THR A 539 -14.86 1.23 6.52
N LEU A 540 -15.45 2.39 6.83
CA LEU A 540 -15.09 3.69 6.27
C LEU A 540 -15.11 4.76 7.37
N THR A 541 -13.98 5.44 7.59
CA THR A 541 -13.81 6.43 8.66
C THR A 541 -13.17 7.73 8.16
N ASP A 542 -13.77 8.88 8.45
CA ASP A 542 -13.26 10.20 8.07
C ASP A 542 -12.29 10.79 9.13
N ILE A 543 -10.99 10.47 9.03
CA ILE A 543 -9.96 10.85 10.03
C ILE A 543 -9.49 12.32 9.94
N ILE A 544 -9.77 12.99 8.81
CA ILE A 544 -9.68 14.45 8.64
C ILE A 544 -10.96 14.94 7.98
N LYS A 545 -11.49 16.08 8.46
CA LYS A 545 -12.55 16.83 7.78
C LYS A 545 -12.50 18.33 8.12
N ILE A 546 -11.77 19.08 7.32
CA ILE A 546 -11.37 20.49 7.57
C ILE A 546 -11.93 21.39 6.48
N GLN A 547 -12.64 22.45 6.85
CA GLN A 547 -13.00 23.52 5.91
C GLN A 547 -11.84 24.52 5.81
N VAL A 548 -11.22 24.62 4.63
CA VAL A 548 -10.05 25.44 4.29
C VAL A 548 -10.45 26.71 3.53
N THR A 549 -9.56 27.71 3.50
CA THR A 549 -9.74 28.95 2.72
C THR A 549 -8.52 29.27 1.86
N LEU A 550 -8.72 30.01 0.76
CA LEU A 550 -7.68 30.46 -0.16
C LEU A 550 -7.92 31.92 -0.57
N ASP A 551 -6.85 32.64 -0.92
CA ASP A 551 -6.99 33.96 -1.54
C ASP A 551 -7.54 33.83 -2.98
N PRO A 552 -8.36 34.79 -3.46
CA PRO A 552 -8.88 34.78 -4.84
C PRO A 552 -7.80 34.68 -5.92
N ASN A 553 -6.62 35.24 -5.65
CA ASN A 553 -5.47 35.25 -6.57
C ASN A 553 -4.67 33.93 -6.55
N SER A 554 -5.08 32.94 -5.75
CA SER A 554 -4.36 31.67 -5.53
C SER A 554 -5.09 30.44 -6.07
N LEU A 555 -6.21 30.63 -6.78
CA LEU A 555 -7.01 29.51 -7.35
C LEU A 555 -6.34 28.85 -8.57
N SER A 556 -5.34 29.49 -9.18
CA SER A 556 -4.45 28.89 -10.18
C SER A 556 -3.26 28.11 -9.57
N GLN A 557 -3.03 28.23 -8.26
CA GLN A 557 -1.90 27.57 -7.61
C GLN A 557 -2.21 26.08 -7.41
N LYS A 558 -1.32 25.23 -7.93
CA LYS A 558 -1.31 23.78 -7.63
C LYS A 558 -0.61 23.52 -6.31
N TYR A 559 -1.07 22.50 -5.58
CA TYR A 559 -0.46 22.03 -4.34
C TYR A 559 -0.29 20.51 -4.41
N ARG A 560 0.91 20.00 -4.09
CA ARG A 560 1.02 18.59 -3.66
C ARG A 560 0.64 18.52 -2.18
N ALA A 561 0.00 17.43 -1.75
CA ALA A 561 -0.39 17.22 -0.36
C ALA A 561 0.38 16.05 0.26
N ARG A 562 0.59 16.09 1.58
CA ARG A 562 1.11 14.96 2.34
C ARG A 562 0.51 14.89 3.74
N LEU A 563 0.46 13.69 4.30
CA LEU A 563 -0.11 13.40 5.61
C LEU A 563 1.01 12.99 6.58
N ARG A 564 1.01 13.51 7.82
CA ARG A 564 1.85 13.02 8.91
C ARG A 564 1.01 12.15 9.85
N TYR A 565 1.39 10.89 10.00
CA TYR A 565 0.56 9.86 10.64
C TYR A 565 1.40 8.77 11.32
N ALA A 566 0.76 7.97 12.16
CA ALA A 566 1.26 6.71 12.69
C ALA A 566 0.23 5.61 12.40
N SER A 567 0.67 4.40 12.06
CA SER A 567 -0.22 3.25 11.80
C SER A 567 0.43 1.93 12.22
N ASN A 568 -0.33 1.01 12.78
CA ASN A 568 0.11 -0.36 13.10
C ASN A 568 -0.14 -1.36 11.96
N ALA A 569 -0.76 -0.93 10.85
CA ALA A 569 -1.23 -1.76 9.74
C ALA A 569 -1.08 -1.03 8.39
N PHE A 570 -1.25 -1.76 7.29
CA PHE A 570 -1.50 -1.16 5.99
C PHE A 570 -2.98 -0.76 5.91
N VAL A 571 -3.28 0.46 5.46
CA VAL A 571 -4.65 1.00 5.40
C VAL A 571 -4.80 1.82 4.12
N ALA A 572 -5.68 1.40 3.22
CA ALA A 572 -6.03 2.18 2.05
C ALA A 572 -6.76 3.47 2.46
N ALA A 573 -6.51 4.56 1.75
CA ALA A 573 -7.04 5.88 2.07
C ALA A 573 -7.41 6.68 0.81
N THR A 574 -8.34 7.62 0.95
CA THR A 574 -8.73 8.55 -0.12
C THR A 574 -8.81 9.97 0.42
N LEU A 575 -8.10 10.90 -0.21
CA LEU A 575 -8.33 12.34 -0.02
C LEU A 575 -9.43 12.81 -0.96
N TYR A 576 -10.34 13.61 -0.42
CA TYR A 576 -11.45 14.25 -1.12
C TYR A 576 -11.43 15.77 -0.90
N THR A 577 -11.77 16.53 -1.93
CA THR A 577 -12.17 17.94 -1.84
C THR A 577 -13.48 18.12 -2.63
N ASN A 578 -14.27 19.16 -2.40
CA ASN A 578 -15.46 19.37 -3.22
C ASN A 578 -15.15 19.92 -4.62
N THR A 579 -13.90 20.33 -4.90
CA THR A 579 -13.52 21.00 -6.16
C THR A 579 -12.54 20.24 -7.05
N SER A 580 -11.99 19.11 -6.61
CA SER A 580 -11.03 18.27 -7.35
C SER A 580 -11.43 16.79 -7.34
N SER A 581 -10.68 15.95 -8.05
CA SER A 581 -10.86 14.48 -8.05
C SER A 581 -10.60 13.84 -6.68
N ASN A 582 -11.00 12.57 -6.54
CA ASN A 582 -10.53 11.69 -5.47
C ASN A 582 -9.05 11.35 -5.68
N TYR A 583 -8.24 11.36 -4.62
CA TYR A 583 -6.86 10.90 -4.66
C TYR A 583 -6.68 9.71 -3.72
N ASN A 584 -6.52 8.52 -4.29
CA ASN A 584 -6.27 7.29 -3.52
C ASN A 584 -4.79 7.21 -3.11
N PHE A 585 -4.53 6.68 -1.92
CA PHE A 585 -3.19 6.40 -1.40
C PHE A 585 -3.26 5.32 -0.32
N GLU A 586 -2.12 4.98 0.28
CA GLU A 586 -2.02 3.94 1.30
C GLU A 586 -1.17 4.42 2.48
N LEU A 587 -1.67 4.21 3.69
CA LEU A 587 -0.88 4.30 4.91
C LEU A 587 -0.12 2.98 5.09
N THR A 588 1.19 3.04 5.28
CA THR A 588 2.02 1.85 5.53
C THR A 588 2.08 1.54 7.04
N LYS A 589 2.35 0.28 7.38
CA LYS A 589 2.64 -0.11 8.77
C LYS A 589 3.95 0.54 9.24
N GLY A 590 3.90 1.28 10.35
CA GLY A 590 5.06 1.85 11.03
C GLY A 590 5.85 0.83 11.85
N THR A 591 6.97 1.27 12.43
CA THR A 591 7.94 0.41 13.14
C THR A 591 7.53 0.04 14.57
N THR A 592 6.54 0.72 15.16
CA THR A 592 6.06 0.48 16.54
C THR A 592 4.54 0.38 16.61
N GLU A 593 4.03 -0.38 17.57
CA GLU A 593 2.58 -0.49 17.84
C GLU A 593 2.09 0.53 18.88
N GLN A 594 3.01 1.23 19.54
CA GLN A 594 2.73 2.39 20.39
C GLN A 594 3.25 3.65 19.72
N PHE A 595 2.40 4.69 19.68
CA PHE A 595 2.68 5.93 18.95
C PHE A 595 3.19 7.04 19.87
N THR A 596 4.26 6.74 20.60
CA THR A 596 4.78 7.54 21.74
C THR A 596 6.19 8.11 21.52
N THR A 597 6.88 7.73 20.44
CA THR A 597 8.23 8.18 20.07
C THR A 597 8.22 8.88 18.72
N TYR A 598 9.24 9.70 18.44
CA TYR A 598 9.31 10.50 17.21
C TYR A 598 9.13 9.65 15.94
N ASN A 599 9.90 8.55 15.85
CA ASN A 599 9.89 7.63 14.71
C ASN A 599 8.64 6.72 14.63
N SER A 600 7.70 6.81 15.56
CA SER A 600 6.38 6.16 15.37
C SER A 600 5.52 6.92 14.36
N TYR A 601 5.81 8.22 14.13
CA TYR A 601 5.15 9.03 13.12
C TYR A 601 6.00 9.14 11.87
N GLN A 602 5.37 8.90 10.73
CA GLN A 602 5.95 8.96 9.39
C GLN A 602 5.08 9.85 8.48
N TYR A 603 5.47 9.97 7.21
CA TYR A 603 4.77 10.76 6.22
C TYR A 603 4.39 9.93 5.00
N VAL A 604 3.31 10.31 4.33
CA VAL A 604 2.94 9.81 3.00
C VAL A 604 2.57 11.00 2.11
N ASP A 605 3.21 11.11 0.96
CA ASP A 605 2.81 12.05 -0.09
C ASP A 605 1.59 11.50 -0.84
N ILE A 606 0.59 12.34 -1.04
CA ILE A 606 -0.66 12.00 -1.73
C ILE A 606 -0.43 12.23 -3.24
N PRO A 607 -0.77 11.29 -4.13
CA PRO A 607 -0.34 11.34 -5.53
C PRO A 607 -1.00 12.46 -6.33
N GLY A 608 -0.27 13.00 -7.29
CA GLY A 608 -0.71 14.12 -8.15
C GLY A 608 -0.65 15.48 -7.45
N SER A 609 -1.37 16.46 -8.01
CA SER A 609 -1.57 17.78 -7.42
C SER A 609 -3.05 18.12 -7.28
N ILE A 610 -3.34 18.93 -6.25
CA ILE A 610 -4.64 19.49 -5.91
C ILE A 610 -4.66 20.94 -6.40
N GLN A 611 -5.73 21.32 -7.08
CA GLN A 611 -6.05 22.70 -7.40
C GLN A 611 -7.45 23.01 -6.88
N PHE A 612 -7.59 24.09 -6.11
CA PHE A 612 -8.86 24.49 -5.51
C PHE A 612 -9.57 25.49 -6.42
N ASN A 613 -10.79 25.15 -6.88
CA ASN A 613 -11.55 26.01 -7.79
C ASN A 613 -12.37 27.10 -7.08
N ASN A 614 -12.39 27.12 -5.74
CA ASN A 614 -13.11 28.08 -4.90
C ASN A 614 -12.24 28.60 -3.76
N THR A 615 -12.55 29.80 -3.24
CA THR A 615 -11.85 30.41 -2.09
C THR A 615 -12.20 29.78 -0.73
N SER A 616 -13.14 28.83 -0.69
CA SER A 616 -13.39 27.93 0.43
C SER A 616 -13.69 26.54 -0.11
N ASP A 617 -13.17 25.52 0.58
CA ASP A 617 -13.45 24.10 0.26
C ASP A 617 -13.41 23.26 1.57
N THR A 618 -13.84 22.01 1.52
CA THR A 618 -13.76 21.04 2.63
C THR A 618 -12.85 19.89 2.20
N VAL A 619 -11.67 19.81 2.80
CA VAL A 619 -10.74 18.70 2.60
C VAL A 619 -11.10 17.59 3.59
N SER A 620 -11.31 16.39 3.08
CA SER A 620 -11.59 15.19 3.87
C SER A 620 -10.56 14.10 3.56
N VAL A 621 -10.17 13.32 4.57
CA VAL A 621 -9.36 12.10 4.37
C VAL A 621 -10.13 10.93 4.97
N TYR A 622 -10.46 9.97 4.11
CA TYR A 622 -11.13 8.74 4.46
C TYR A 622 -10.12 7.60 4.57
N LEU A 623 -10.32 6.74 5.56
CA LEU A 623 -9.63 5.46 5.72
C LEU A 623 -10.60 4.32 5.43
N HIS A 624 -10.17 3.39 4.58
CA HIS A 624 -10.86 2.14 4.29
C HIS A 624 -10.23 1.06 5.17
N MET A 625 -10.93 0.63 6.23
CA MET A 625 -10.42 -0.34 7.20
C MET A 625 -11.43 -1.46 7.39
N ASP A 626 -11.10 -2.67 6.97
CA ASP A 626 -11.95 -3.82 7.23
C ASP A 626 -12.05 -4.18 8.74
N SER A 627 -12.78 -5.25 9.05
CA SER A 627 -12.88 -5.79 10.40
C SER A 627 -11.70 -6.69 10.82
N THR A 628 -10.78 -6.98 9.91
CA THR A 628 -9.72 -8.01 10.04
C THR A 628 -8.31 -7.44 10.21
N THR A 629 -8.06 -6.22 9.74
CA THR A 629 -6.78 -5.47 9.78
C THR A 629 -6.31 -5.16 11.20
N ASN A 630 -7.23 -5.07 12.17
CA ASN A 630 -6.96 -4.59 13.54
C ASN A 630 -6.18 -3.25 13.54
N ALA A 631 -6.52 -2.37 12.59
CA ALA A 631 -5.85 -1.11 12.37
C ALA A 631 -6.08 -0.15 13.55
N ASN A 632 -5.02 0.55 13.94
CA ASN A 632 -5.04 1.75 14.76
C ASN A 632 -4.18 2.79 14.04
N VAL A 633 -4.79 3.92 13.70
CA VAL A 633 -4.16 5.02 12.97
C VAL A 633 -4.28 6.28 13.80
N HIS A 634 -3.18 7.01 13.98
CA HIS A 634 -3.17 8.38 14.48
C HIS A 634 -2.75 9.34 13.36
N VAL A 635 -3.38 10.50 13.24
CA VAL A 635 -3.00 11.54 12.27
C VAL A 635 -2.77 12.87 12.98
N ASP A 636 -1.57 13.42 12.78
CA ASP A 636 -1.11 14.68 13.36
C ASP A 636 -1.62 15.87 12.52
N ARG A 637 -1.30 15.86 11.22
CA ARG A 637 -1.57 16.98 10.31
C ARG A 637 -1.58 16.57 8.85
N ILE A 638 -2.29 17.36 8.06
CA ILE A 638 -2.13 17.42 6.59
C ILE A 638 -1.29 18.65 6.24
N GLU A 639 -0.44 18.53 5.22
CA GLU A 639 0.40 19.62 4.73
C GLU A 639 0.16 19.86 3.25
N PHE A 640 -0.04 21.12 2.86
CA PHE A 640 -0.12 21.57 1.47
C PHE A 640 1.17 22.27 1.08
N ILE A 641 1.81 21.82 0.01
CA ILE A 641 3.06 22.36 -0.51
C ILE A 641 2.77 22.93 -1.91
N PRO A 642 2.91 24.25 -2.14
CA PRO A 642 2.74 24.83 -3.47
C PRO A 642 3.78 24.27 -4.45
N VAL A 643 3.36 24.00 -5.68
CA VAL A 643 4.19 23.46 -6.76
C VAL A 643 3.98 24.22 -8.07
N ASP A 644 4.96 24.16 -8.97
CA ASP A 644 4.85 24.75 -10.29
C ASP A 644 3.80 24.06 -11.19
N GLU A 645 3.35 24.75 -12.23
CA GLU A 645 2.29 24.29 -13.15
C GLU A 645 2.63 22.94 -13.81
N GLN A 646 3.92 22.65 -14.01
CA GLN A 646 4.47 21.47 -14.70
C GLN A 646 4.83 20.32 -13.74
N TYR A 647 4.47 20.42 -12.45
CA TYR A 647 4.83 19.44 -11.42
C TYR A 647 4.41 18.00 -11.78
N ASP A 648 3.17 17.77 -12.21
CA ASP A 648 2.65 16.42 -12.48
C ASP A 648 3.38 15.76 -13.68
N GLU A 649 3.74 16.58 -14.67
CA GLU A 649 4.51 16.18 -15.85
C GLU A 649 5.96 15.84 -15.48
N ARG A 650 6.59 16.64 -14.61
CA ARG A 650 7.93 16.35 -14.08
C ARG A 650 7.94 15.07 -13.23
N VAL A 651 6.95 14.87 -12.36
CA VAL A 651 6.81 13.61 -11.60
C VAL A 651 6.60 12.41 -12.53
N THR A 652 5.85 12.58 -13.62
CA THR A 652 5.67 11.54 -14.66
C THR A 652 7.00 11.22 -15.37
N LEU A 653 7.79 12.24 -15.72
CA LEU A 653 9.15 12.07 -16.24
C LEU A 653 10.07 11.33 -15.25
N GLU A 654 10.09 11.74 -13.98
CA GLU A 654 10.93 11.13 -12.94
C GLU A 654 10.53 9.66 -12.69
N LYS A 655 9.22 9.35 -12.64
CA LYS A 655 8.71 7.96 -12.57
C LYS A 655 9.18 7.14 -13.77
N ALA A 656 9.08 7.67 -14.98
CA ALA A 656 9.52 7.00 -16.20
C ALA A 656 11.05 6.79 -16.24
N GLN A 657 11.85 7.80 -15.85
CA GLN A 657 13.30 7.69 -15.74
C GLN A 657 13.73 6.61 -14.73
N LYS A 658 13.13 6.60 -13.54
CA LYS A 658 13.41 5.59 -12.51
C LYS A 658 13.03 4.18 -12.99
N ALA A 659 11.87 4.04 -13.62
CA ALA A 659 11.37 2.78 -14.15
C ALA A 659 12.24 2.23 -15.30
N VAL A 660 12.68 3.07 -16.25
CA VAL A 660 13.58 2.66 -17.35
C VAL A 660 14.95 2.25 -16.82
N ASN A 661 15.52 3.00 -15.86
CA ASN A 661 16.80 2.62 -15.25
C ASN A 661 16.74 1.28 -14.53
N ALA A 662 15.62 0.96 -13.87
CA ALA A 662 15.42 -0.30 -13.15
C ALA A 662 15.33 -1.55 -14.05
N LEU A 663 15.13 -1.41 -15.36
CA LEU A 663 15.12 -2.56 -16.29
C LEU A 663 16.49 -3.25 -16.43
N PHE A 664 17.57 -2.52 -16.15
CA PHE A 664 18.93 -2.89 -16.57
C PHE A 664 19.83 -3.33 -15.42
N THR A 665 20.85 -4.14 -15.74
CA THR A 665 22.03 -4.33 -14.89
C THR A 665 22.96 -3.11 -14.92
N ALA A 666 23.91 -3.05 -13.99
CA ALA A 666 24.95 -2.02 -13.98
C ALA A 666 25.69 -1.95 -15.34
N GLY A 667 25.85 -0.74 -15.88
CA GLY A 667 26.39 -0.50 -17.23
C GLY A 667 25.38 -0.60 -18.38
N ARG A 668 24.10 -0.92 -18.12
CA ARG A 668 23.02 -1.03 -19.12
C ARG A 668 23.24 -2.08 -20.23
N HIS A 669 24.15 -3.04 -20.07
CA HIS A 669 24.46 -4.04 -21.11
C HIS A 669 23.52 -5.26 -21.14
N ALA A 670 22.78 -5.52 -20.06
CA ALA A 670 21.79 -6.59 -19.98
C ALA A 670 20.55 -6.15 -19.19
N LEU A 671 19.45 -6.89 -19.33
CA LEU A 671 18.30 -6.78 -18.42
C LEU A 671 18.61 -7.47 -17.09
N GLN A 672 17.92 -7.06 -16.02
CA GLN A 672 17.88 -7.87 -14.81
C GLN A 672 17.09 -9.18 -15.06
N THR A 673 17.42 -10.25 -14.33
CA THR A 673 16.91 -11.61 -14.61
C THR A 673 15.42 -11.77 -14.30
N ASP A 674 14.96 -11.09 -13.26
CA ASP A 674 13.58 -11.01 -12.79
C ASP A 674 12.69 -10.17 -13.71
N VAL A 675 13.20 -9.05 -14.26
CA VAL A 675 12.51 -8.17 -15.20
C VAL A 675 11.95 -8.98 -16.37
N THR A 676 10.62 -9.05 -16.46
CA THR A 676 9.88 -9.80 -17.49
C THR A 676 9.68 -8.98 -18.76
N ASP A 677 9.40 -9.65 -19.87
CA ASP A 677 9.03 -8.99 -21.13
C ASP A 677 7.78 -8.09 -20.98
N TYR A 678 6.79 -8.53 -20.19
CA TYR A 678 5.64 -7.71 -19.80
C TYR A 678 6.05 -6.45 -19.03
N LYS A 679 7.00 -6.54 -18.09
CA LYS A 679 7.46 -5.35 -17.33
C LYS A 679 8.19 -4.35 -18.23
N VAL A 680 8.92 -4.81 -19.25
CA VAL A 680 9.49 -3.91 -20.27
C VAL A 680 8.39 -3.17 -21.04
N ASP A 681 7.29 -3.85 -21.39
CA ASP A 681 6.15 -3.21 -22.06
C ASP A 681 5.42 -2.21 -21.15
N GLN A 682 5.19 -2.52 -19.87
CA GLN A 682 4.59 -1.58 -18.91
C GLN A 682 5.46 -0.34 -18.68
N VAL A 683 6.79 -0.51 -18.56
CA VAL A 683 7.72 0.63 -18.50
C VAL A 683 7.73 1.41 -19.83
N SER A 684 7.50 0.75 -20.96
CA SER A 684 7.32 1.42 -22.25
C SER A 684 6.01 2.22 -22.32
N ILE A 685 4.94 1.81 -21.64
CA ILE A 685 3.71 2.60 -21.51
C ILE A 685 3.98 3.84 -20.65
N LEU A 686 4.65 3.71 -19.49
CA LEU A 686 5.05 4.85 -18.66
C LEU A 686 5.85 5.91 -19.45
N VAL A 687 6.73 5.50 -20.36
CA VAL A 687 7.49 6.41 -21.23
C VAL A 687 6.60 7.10 -22.27
N ASP A 688 5.58 6.42 -22.81
CA ASP A 688 4.63 7.04 -23.75
C ASP A 688 3.82 8.17 -23.09
N CYS A 689 3.62 8.10 -21.77
CA CYS A 689 2.83 9.08 -21.00
C CYS A 689 3.57 10.37 -20.60
N VAL A 690 4.90 10.43 -20.74
CA VAL A 690 5.68 11.68 -20.53
C VAL A 690 5.28 12.72 -21.59
N SER A 691 5.05 13.99 -21.25
CA SER A 691 4.79 15.01 -22.29
C SER A 691 5.91 15.12 -23.32
N GLY A 692 5.55 14.95 -24.59
CA GLY A 692 6.45 15.14 -25.73
C GLY A 692 6.66 16.61 -26.10
N GLU A 693 5.87 17.52 -25.55
CA GLU A 693 5.98 18.97 -25.77
C GLU A 693 6.91 19.61 -24.74
N LEU A 694 6.83 19.17 -23.48
CA LEU A 694 7.69 19.65 -22.39
C LEU A 694 9.07 18.98 -22.37
N TYR A 695 9.12 17.66 -22.61
CA TYR A 695 10.34 16.84 -22.47
C TYR A 695 10.71 16.07 -23.76
N PRO A 696 10.84 16.75 -24.92
CA PRO A 696 11.02 16.12 -26.23
C PRO A 696 12.34 15.37 -26.41
N ASN A 697 13.35 15.63 -25.57
CA ASN A 697 14.68 14.99 -25.67
C ASN A 697 14.78 13.82 -24.70
N GLU A 698 14.30 14.01 -23.48
CA GLU A 698 14.27 13.05 -22.39
C GLU A 698 13.32 11.90 -22.75
N LYS A 699 12.12 12.20 -23.25
CA LYS A 699 11.21 11.18 -23.81
C LYS A 699 11.87 10.41 -24.96
N ARG A 700 12.68 11.07 -25.79
CA ARG A 700 13.39 10.42 -26.91
C ARG A 700 14.51 9.49 -26.43
N GLU A 701 15.26 9.87 -25.39
CA GLU A 701 16.24 8.98 -24.74
C GLU A 701 15.54 7.78 -24.10
N LEU A 702 14.50 8.02 -23.30
CA LEU A 702 13.74 6.96 -22.63
C LEU A 702 13.09 5.99 -23.63
N LEU A 703 12.53 6.50 -24.74
CA LEU A 703 12.03 5.66 -25.84
C LEU A 703 13.15 4.84 -26.51
N SER A 704 14.35 5.40 -26.66
CA SER A 704 15.51 4.67 -27.19
C SER A 704 15.96 3.55 -26.24
N LEU A 705 16.05 3.85 -24.94
CA LEU A 705 16.43 2.92 -23.89
C LEU A 705 15.40 1.80 -23.72
N VAL A 706 14.11 2.08 -23.65
CA VAL A 706 13.09 1.02 -23.50
C VAL A 706 12.94 0.17 -24.76
N LYS A 707 13.15 0.75 -25.96
CA LYS A 707 13.28 -0.03 -27.20
C LYS A 707 14.58 -0.84 -27.27
N TYR A 708 15.64 -0.46 -26.53
CA TYR A 708 16.83 -1.30 -26.35
C TYR A 708 16.56 -2.43 -25.35
N ALA A 709 15.89 -2.15 -24.23
CA ALA A 709 15.43 -3.16 -23.27
C ALA A 709 14.56 -4.24 -23.94
N LYS A 710 13.60 -3.85 -24.80
CA LYS A 710 12.77 -4.82 -25.56
C LYS A 710 13.59 -5.69 -26.52
N ARG A 711 14.61 -5.12 -27.18
CA ARG A 711 15.56 -5.88 -28.02
C ARG A 711 16.41 -6.85 -27.20
N LEU A 712 16.83 -6.49 -25.99
CA LEU A 712 17.50 -7.41 -25.07
C LEU A 712 16.55 -8.52 -24.58
N SER A 713 15.27 -8.21 -24.35
CA SER A 713 14.22 -9.18 -24.02
C SER A 713 14.07 -10.23 -25.11
N TYR A 714 13.91 -9.82 -26.38
CA TYR A 714 13.91 -10.74 -27.50
C TYR A 714 15.23 -11.51 -27.66
N SER A 715 16.39 -10.86 -27.42
CA SER A 715 17.70 -11.51 -27.55
C SER A 715 18.01 -12.57 -26.49
N ARG A 716 17.32 -12.57 -25.34
CA ARG A 716 17.43 -13.63 -24.31
C ARG A 716 16.34 -14.71 -24.44
N ASN A 717 15.29 -14.45 -25.22
CA ASN A 717 14.15 -15.34 -25.38
C ASN A 717 14.49 -16.46 -26.38
N LEU A 718 14.30 -17.71 -25.98
CA LEU A 718 14.66 -18.87 -26.81
C LEU A 718 13.56 -19.25 -27.81
N LEU A 719 12.35 -18.72 -27.66
CA LEU A 719 11.22 -18.86 -28.57
C LEU A 719 11.53 -18.18 -29.91
N LEU A 720 11.18 -18.79 -31.05
CA LEU A 720 11.55 -18.27 -32.39
C LEU A 720 10.64 -17.15 -32.89
N ASP A 721 9.35 -17.20 -32.53
CA ASP A 721 8.34 -16.22 -32.97
C ASP A 721 7.59 -15.60 -31.76
N PRO A 722 8.28 -14.81 -30.91
CA PRO A 722 7.71 -14.26 -29.67
C PRO A 722 6.66 -13.15 -29.89
N THR A 723 6.49 -12.71 -31.15
CA THR A 723 5.47 -11.77 -31.60
C THR A 723 4.27 -12.44 -32.29
N PHE A 724 4.31 -13.77 -32.48
CA PHE A 724 3.26 -14.58 -33.11
C PHE A 724 2.95 -14.23 -34.58
N ASP A 725 3.86 -13.54 -35.29
CA ASP A 725 3.61 -13.04 -36.65
C ASP A 725 3.46 -14.15 -37.71
N SER A 726 3.68 -15.43 -37.34
CA SER A 726 3.84 -16.53 -38.29
C SER A 726 3.54 -17.93 -37.70
N ILE A 727 2.50 -18.04 -36.86
CA ILE A 727 1.99 -19.36 -36.43
C ILE A 727 1.69 -20.22 -37.67
N ASN A 728 2.07 -21.51 -37.63
CA ASN A 728 1.97 -22.48 -38.72
C ASN A 728 2.79 -22.16 -39.99
N SER A 729 3.74 -21.22 -39.93
CA SER A 729 4.67 -20.97 -41.05
C SER A 729 5.80 -22.00 -41.15
N SER A 730 5.95 -22.59 -42.34
CA SER A 730 7.08 -23.43 -42.75
C SER A 730 8.44 -22.73 -42.68
N ASP A 731 8.45 -21.39 -42.73
CA ASP A 731 9.66 -20.62 -43.03
C ASP A 731 10.40 -20.22 -41.75
N LYS A 732 9.69 -20.13 -40.62
CA LYS A 732 10.28 -19.87 -39.30
C LYS A 732 10.42 -21.13 -38.42
N ASN A 733 9.63 -22.19 -38.65
CA ASN A 733 9.53 -23.37 -37.78
C ASN A 733 9.38 -23.02 -36.29
N GLY A 734 8.55 -22.00 -36.00
CA GLY A 734 8.30 -21.49 -34.66
C GLY A 734 7.11 -22.15 -33.98
N TRP A 735 6.01 -21.40 -33.87
CA TRP A 735 4.77 -21.90 -33.28
C TRP A 735 3.93 -22.71 -34.27
N TYR A 736 3.42 -23.85 -33.81
CA TYR A 736 2.39 -24.64 -34.48
C TYR A 736 1.12 -24.62 -33.61
N GLY A 737 -0.03 -24.36 -34.22
CA GLY A 737 -1.28 -24.15 -33.48
C GLY A 737 -2.52 -24.66 -34.21
N SER A 738 -3.53 -25.01 -33.42
CA SER A 738 -4.83 -25.49 -33.89
C SER A 738 -5.73 -24.38 -34.44
N ASN A 739 -6.91 -24.78 -34.94
CA ASN A 739 -8.07 -23.89 -34.97
C ASN A 739 -8.46 -23.46 -33.54
N GLY A 740 -9.22 -22.37 -33.38
CA GLY A 740 -9.61 -21.84 -32.06
C GLY A 740 -8.62 -20.84 -31.44
N ILE A 741 -7.57 -20.48 -32.16
CA ILE A 741 -6.61 -19.42 -31.78
C ILE A 741 -6.85 -18.18 -32.65
N ALA A 742 -6.95 -17.03 -32.00
CA ALA A 742 -6.88 -15.72 -32.64
C ALA A 742 -5.71 -14.89 -32.07
N ILE A 743 -5.16 -14.00 -32.88
CA ILE A 743 -4.13 -13.03 -32.47
C ILE A 743 -4.78 -11.64 -32.48
N SER A 744 -4.51 -10.85 -31.45
CA SER A 744 -4.95 -9.46 -31.35
C SER A 744 -3.76 -8.53 -31.04
N SER A 745 -3.76 -7.33 -31.64
CA SER A 745 -2.62 -6.41 -31.64
C SER A 745 -2.76 -5.31 -30.57
N GLY A 746 -2.56 -5.71 -29.31
CA GLY A 746 -2.50 -4.82 -28.16
C GLY A 746 -3.87 -4.36 -27.62
N ASN A 747 -3.94 -4.18 -26.31
CA ASN A 747 -5.13 -3.66 -25.61
C ASN A 747 -4.70 -2.85 -24.37
N PHE A 748 -5.52 -2.79 -23.31
CA PHE A 748 -5.15 -2.13 -22.05
C PHE A 748 -3.95 -2.77 -21.33
N VAL A 749 -3.85 -4.11 -21.37
CA VAL A 749 -2.86 -4.92 -20.67
C VAL A 749 -1.62 -5.15 -21.56
N PHE A 750 -1.83 -5.70 -22.75
CA PHE A 750 -0.75 -6.04 -23.67
C PHE A 750 -0.38 -4.86 -24.57
N LYS A 751 0.92 -4.55 -24.70
CA LYS A 751 1.39 -3.49 -25.61
C LYS A 751 1.54 -4.00 -27.05
N GLY A 752 2.03 -5.22 -27.22
CA GLY A 752 2.19 -5.91 -28.51
C GLY A 752 1.09 -6.94 -28.79
N ASN A 753 1.38 -7.88 -29.69
CA ASN A 753 0.49 -8.99 -30.03
C ASN A 753 0.27 -9.92 -28.82
N TYR A 754 -0.96 -10.41 -28.65
CA TYR A 754 -1.34 -11.41 -27.66
C TYR A 754 -2.28 -12.45 -28.27
N LEU A 755 -2.34 -13.61 -27.63
CA LEU A 755 -3.12 -14.77 -28.03
C LEU A 755 -4.50 -14.74 -27.36
N ILE A 756 -5.51 -15.19 -28.09
CA ILE A 756 -6.86 -15.48 -27.60
C ILE A 756 -7.17 -16.93 -27.96
N PHE A 757 -7.47 -17.76 -26.97
CA PHE A 757 -7.90 -19.14 -27.14
C PHE A 757 -9.40 -19.26 -26.82
N SER A 758 -10.13 -20.02 -27.64
CA SER A 758 -11.46 -20.54 -27.31
C SER A 758 -11.39 -22.02 -26.90
N GLY A 759 -12.39 -22.49 -26.16
CA GLY A 759 -12.60 -23.89 -25.87
C GLY A 759 -12.89 -24.76 -27.11
N THR A 760 -12.98 -26.06 -26.89
CA THR A 760 -13.29 -27.08 -27.91
C THR A 760 -14.50 -27.92 -27.51
N ASN A 761 -15.28 -28.37 -28.49
CA ASN A 761 -16.38 -29.32 -28.27
C ASN A 761 -15.93 -30.79 -28.30
N ASP A 762 -14.63 -31.05 -28.53
CA ASP A 762 -14.06 -32.38 -28.65
C ASP A 762 -12.68 -32.43 -27.95
N GLU A 763 -12.61 -33.14 -26.81
CA GLU A 763 -11.38 -33.31 -26.02
C GLU A 763 -10.23 -33.95 -26.81
N GLN A 764 -10.54 -34.70 -27.88
CA GLN A 764 -9.57 -35.35 -28.75
C GLN A 764 -8.94 -34.37 -29.76
N TYR A 765 -9.55 -33.19 -29.96
CA TYR A 765 -9.03 -32.05 -30.74
C TYR A 765 -9.02 -30.77 -29.88
N PRO A 766 -8.11 -30.66 -28.90
CA PRO A 766 -8.00 -29.48 -28.04
C PRO A 766 -7.52 -28.25 -28.80
N THR A 767 -7.83 -27.07 -28.28
CA THR A 767 -7.19 -25.82 -28.73
C THR A 767 -5.76 -25.81 -28.21
N TYR A 768 -4.75 -25.83 -29.08
CA TYR A 768 -3.33 -25.95 -28.72
C TYR A 768 -2.43 -24.99 -29.45
N LEU A 769 -1.33 -24.57 -28.80
CA LEU A 769 -0.19 -23.90 -29.41
C LEU A 769 1.11 -24.48 -28.84
N TYR A 770 1.99 -25.02 -29.69
CA TYR A 770 3.27 -25.60 -29.26
C TYR A 770 4.46 -25.15 -30.10
N GLN A 771 5.64 -25.23 -29.51
CA GLN A 771 6.93 -24.99 -30.15
C GLN A 771 8.01 -25.81 -29.46
N LYS A 772 8.94 -26.37 -30.25
CA LYS A 772 10.15 -27.01 -29.73
C LYS A 772 11.29 -25.99 -29.68
N ILE A 773 11.88 -25.78 -28.51
CA ILE A 773 13.17 -25.12 -28.38
C ILE A 773 14.23 -26.14 -28.73
N ASP A 774 14.99 -25.85 -29.79
CA ASP A 774 16.01 -26.76 -30.31
C ASP A 774 17.18 -26.97 -29.33
N GLU A 775 17.73 -28.19 -29.36
CA GLU A 775 18.81 -28.65 -28.50
C GLU A 775 20.08 -27.78 -28.63
N SER A 776 20.35 -27.19 -29.80
CA SER A 776 21.49 -26.29 -30.03
C SER A 776 21.42 -24.95 -29.28
N LYS A 777 20.22 -24.55 -28.81
CA LYS A 777 20.04 -23.35 -27.97
C LYS A 777 20.26 -23.63 -26.47
N LEU A 778 20.44 -24.89 -26.09
CA LEU A 778 20.44 -25.33 -24.69
C LEU A 778 21.86 -25.66 -24.20
N LYS A 779 22.09 -25.44 -22.90
CA LYS A 779 23.33 -25.76 -22.19
C LYS A 779 23.13 -26.97 -21.30
N GLU A 780 24.19 -27.73 -21.05
CA GLU A 780 24.17 -28.81 -20.05
C GLU A 780 23.84 -28.27 -18.65
N TYR A 781 23.16 -29.07 -17.84
CA TYR A 781 22.93 -28.83 -16.41
C TYR A 781 22.48 -27.40 -16.08
N THR A 782 21.50 -26.90 -16.83
CA THR A 782 21.03 -25.51 -16.78
C THR A 782 19.51 -25.45 -16.61
N ARG A 783 19.04 -24.54 -15.74
CA ARG A 783 17.62 -24.25 -15.54
C ARG A 783 17.14 -23.23 -16.56
N TYR A 784 16.06 -23.57 -17.23
CA TYR A 784 15.29 -22.69 -18.10
C TYR A 784 13.93 -22.39 -17.47
N LYS A 785 13.44 -21.18 -17.70
CA LYS A 785 12.19 -20.68 -17.13
C LYS A 785 11.28 -20.16 -18.22
N LEU A 786 10.16 -20.86 -18.44
CA LEU A 786 9.01 -20.33 -19.17
C LEU A 786 8.28 -19.35 -18.25
N ARG A 787 7.87 -18.19 -18.78
CA ARG A 787 6.96 -17.26 -18.11
C ARG A 787 6.19 -16.43 -19.13
N GLY A 788 5.10 -15.81 -18.69
CA GLY A 788 4.28 -14.91 -19.50
C GLY A 788 3.33 -14.10 -18.63
N PHE A 789 2.38 -13.43 -19.28
CA PHE A 789 1.31 -12.69 -18.60
C PHE A 789 -0.06 -13.05 -19.18
N ILE A 790 -1.05 -13.19 -18.31
CA ILE A 790 -2.43 -13.58 -18.60
C ILE A 790 -3.35 -12.41 -18.22
N GLU A 791 -4.22 -11.98 -19.12
CA GLU A 791 -5.25 -10.97 -18.83
C GLU A 791 -6.42 -11.62 -18.09
N ASN A 792 -6.93 -12.74 -18.60
CA ASN A 792 -7.88 -13.64 -17.93
C ASN A 792 -7.85 -15.03 -18.59
N SER A 793 -8.19 -16.08 -17.84
CA SER A 793 -8.27 -17.45 -18.36
C SER A 793 -9.12 -18.39 -17.51
N GLN A 794 -9.59 -19.47 -18.14
CA GLN A 794 -10.23 -20.63 -17.54
C GLN A 794 -9.76 -21.89 -18.32
N ASP A 795 -9.42 -22.96 -17.61
CA ASP A 795 -8.96 -24.25 -18.14
C ASP A 795 -7.67 -24.17 -19.01
N LEU A 796 -6.85 -23.11 -18.87
CA LEU A 796 -5.60 -22.95 -19.62
C LEU A 796 -4.49 -23.83 -19.03
N GLU A 797 -4.19 -24.93 -19.70
CA GLU A 797 -3.05 -25.79 -19.37
C GLU A 797 -1.76 -25.21 -20.01
N ALA A 798 -0.72 -24.97 -19.20
CA ALA A 798 0.61 -24.58 -19.67
C ALA A 798 1.64 -25.68 -19.37
N TYR A 799 2.45 -26.06 -20.35
CA TYR A 799 3.39 -27.19 -20.30
C TYR A 799 4.84 -26.79 -20.60
N VAL A 800 5.78 -27.44 -19.89
CA VAL A 800 7.19 -27.58 -20.28
C VAL A 800 7.62 -29.04 -20.21
N ILE A 801 8.21 -29.57 -21.30
CA ILE A 801 8.45 -31.02 -21.46
C ILE A 801 9.87 -31.30 -21.98
N ARG A 802 10.59 -32.22 -21.31
CA ARG A 802 11.89 -32.77 -21.75
C ARG A 802 11.97 -34.27 -21.42
N TYR A 803 12.52 -34.63 -20.26
CA TYR A 803 12.58 -36.02 -19.77
C TYR A 803 11.27 -36.46 -19.10
N ASP A 804 10.60 -35.50 -18.47
CA ASP A 804 9.22 -35.56 -18.00
C ASP A 804 8.46 -34.31 -18.46
N ALA A 805 7.13 -34.37 -18.39
CA ALA A 805 6.25 -33.21 -18.57
C ALA A 805 5.97 -32.58 -17.20
N LYS A 806 6.03 -31.25 -17.15
CA LYS A 806 5.49 -30.44 -16.05
C LYS A 806 4.40 -29.55 -16.62
N HIS A 807 3.29 -29.41 -15.92
CA HIS A 807 2.23 -28.49 -16.29
C HIS A 807 1.54 -27.89 -15.07
N GLU A 808 0.89 -26.75 -15.30
CA GLU A 808 -0.03 -26.09 -14.39
C GLU A 808 -1.30 -25.75 -15.21
N THR A 809 -2.48 -25.89 -14.60
CA THR A 809 -3.71 -25.29 -15.11
C THR A 809 -3.83 -23.90 -14.50
N LEU A 810 -4.16 -22.91 -15.31
CA LEU A 810 -4.06 -21.49 -14.98
C LEU A 810 -5.42 -20.82 -15.16
N ASP A 811 -6.17 -20.74 -14.08
CA ASP A 811 -7.42 -19.97 -13.98
C ASP A 811 -7.09 -18.59 -13.40
N VAL A 812 -7.56 -17.52 -14.05
CA VAL A 812 -7.18 -16.13 -13.72
C VAL A 812 -8.37 -15.19 -13.93
N SER A 813 -8.77 -14.49 -12.85
CA SER A 813 -9.93 -13.59 -12.85
C SER A 813 -9.74 -12.36 -13.74
N ASN A 814 -10.82 -11.84 -14.32
CA ASN A 814 -10.79 -10.58 -15.06
C ASN A 814 -10.91 -9.37 -14.12
N ASN A 815 -9.88 -9.12 -13.29
CA ASN A 815 -9.90 -8.09 -12.22
C ASN A 815 -9.01 -6.84 -12.51
N LEU A 816 -8.22 -6.85 -13.59
CA LEU A 816 -7.20 -5.83 -13.88
C LEU A 816 -7.72 -4.42 -14.26
N LEU A 817 -9.01 -4.29 -14.57
CA LEU A 817 -9.59 -3.07 -15.15
C LEU A 817 -10.94 -2.73 -14.51
N PRO A 818 -11.28 -1.45 -14.33
CA PRO A 818 -12.60 -1.04 -13.84
C PRO A 818 -13.71 -1.28 -14.88
N ASP A 819 -14.95 -1.43 -14.40
CA ASP A 819 -16.17 -1.65 -15.19
C ASP A 819 -16.34 -0.69 -16.39
N ILE A 820 -15.83 0.53 -16.25
CA ILE A 820 -15.78 1.55 -17.31
C ILE A 820 -14.31 1.76 -17.70
N SER A 821 -13.86 1.05 -18.73
CA SER A 821 -12.49 1.14 -19.20
C SER A 821 -12.18 2.52 -19.81
N PRO A 822 -11.07 3.19 -19.44
CA PRO A 822 -10.83 4.58 -19.83
C PRO A 822 -10.40 4.69 -21.30
N VAL A 823 -11.17 5.44 -22.11
CA VAL A 823 -10.83 5.71 -23.52
C VAL A 823 -10.31 7.14 -23.72
N ASN A 824 -9.56 7.36 -24.80
CA ASN A 824 -9.14 8.68 -25.26
C ASN A 824 -10.27 9.37 -26.05
N ALA A 825 -10.05 10.61 -26.50
CA ALA A 825 -11.03 11.37 -27.27
C ALA A 825 -11.40 10.76 -28.65
N CYS A 826 -10.64 9.77 -29.11
CA CYS A 826 -10.89 9.01 -30.34
C CYS A 826 -11.58 7.64 -30.09
N GLY A 827 -11.84 7.29 -28.81
CA GLY A 827 -12.43 6.00 -28.42
C GLY A 827 -11.42 4.86 -28.23
N GLU A 828 -10.12 5.13 -28.31
CA GLU A 828 -9.05 4.13 -28.17
C GLU A 828 -8.65 3.94 -26.69
N PRO A 829 -8.07 2.79 -26.29
CA PRO A 829 -7.60 2.55 -24.92
C PRO A 829 -6.64 3.61 -24.36
N ASN A 830 -7.05 4.37 -23.35
CA ASN A 830 -6.20 5.34 -22.66
C ASN A 830 -5.30 4.64 -21.63
N ARG A 831 -4.21 4.06 -22.13
CA ARG A 831 -3.22 3.33 -21.32
C ARG A 831 -2.57 4.18 -20.22
N CYS A 832 -2.50 5.51 -20.35
CA CYS A 832 -1.90 6.37 -19.32
C CYS A 832 -2.79 6.52 -18.08
N VAL A 833 -4.11 6.45 -18.25
CA VAL A 833 -5.06 6.34 -17.14
C VAL A 833 -5.13 4.89 -16.66
N ALA A 834 -5.24 3.92 -17.56
CA ALA A 834 -5.33 2.50 -17.18
C ALA A 834 -4.10 1.99 -16.40
N LEU A 835 -2.90 2.49 -16.69
CA LEU A 835 -1.69 2.07 -15.98
C LEU A 835 -1.66 2.51 -14.50
N GLN A 836 -2.45 3.51 -14.09
CA GLN A 836 -2.65 3.81 -12.68
C GLN A 836 -3.38 2.64 -11.99
N TYR A 837 -4.47 2.16 -12.60
CA TYR A 837 -5.20 0.97 -12.14
C TYR A 837 -4.35 -0.32 -12.20
N LEU A 838 -3.42 -0.46 -13.15
CA LEU A 838 -2.51 -1.62 -13.26
C LEU A 838 -1.25 -1.54 -12.36
N ASP A 839 -0.93 -0.38 -11.79
CA ASP A 839 0.04 -0.25 -10.68
C ASP A 839 -0.67 -0.41 -9.32
N GLU A 840 -1.98 -0.15 -9.24
CA GLU A 840 -2.81 -0.33 -8.03
C GLU A 840 -3.37 -1.76 -7.89
N ASN A 841 -3.69 -2.45 -8.99
CA ASN A 841 -4.13 -3.85 -9.07
C ASN A 841 -3.27 -4.66 -10.06
N PRO A 842 -2.96 -5.94 -9.79
CA PRO A 842 -3.49 -6.78 -8.73
C PRO A 842 -2.61 -6.74 -7.47
N ARG A 843 -3.16 -6.21 -6.37
CA ARG A 843 -2.64 -6.45 -5.02
C ARG A 843 -3.17 -7.78 -4.50
N LEU A 844 -2.50 -8.36 -3.50
CA LEU A 844 -2.73 -9.71 -2.97
C LEU A 844 -4.01 -9.86 -2.10
N GLU A 845 -5.07 -9.15 -2.45
CA GLU A 845 -6.39 -9.31 -1.84
C GLU A 845 -7.12 -10.51 -2.49
N CYS A 846 -7.96 -11.21 -1.72
CA CYS A 846 -8.78 -12.34 -2.18
C CYS A 846 -8.06 -13.62 -2.68
N SER A 847 -6.86 -13.94 -2.19
CA SER A 847 -6.32 -15.32 -2.24
C SER A 847 -7.07 -16.26 -1.28
N SER A 848 -8.36 -16.52 -1.55
CA SER A 848 -9.20 -17.40 -0.72
C SER A 848 -8.83 -18.87 -0.90
N VAL A 849 -8.12 -19.44 0.08
CA VAL A 849 -7.72 -20.85 0.05
C VAL A 849 -8.93 -21.77 0.23
N GLN A 850 -9.41 -22.34 -0.87
CA GLN A 850 -10.11 -23.62 -0.88
C GLN A 850 -9.24 -24.64 -1.63
N ASP A 851 -9.19 -25.86 -1.10
CA ASP A 851 -8.59 -27.08 -1.70
C ASP A 851 -7.12 -27.02 -2.20
N GLY A 852 -6.39 -25.95 -1.88
CA GLY A 852 -4.93 -25.92 -1.93
C GLY A 852 -4.30 -25.65 -3.30
N ILE A 853 -5.08 -25.26 -4.30
CA ILE A 853 -4.61 -24.73 -5.59
C ILE A 853 -4.65 -23.19 -5.53
N LEU A 854 -3.70 -22.54 -6.20
CA LEU A 854 -3.41 -21.11 -6.02
C LEU A 854 -3.19 -20.42 -7.36
N SER A 855 -4.26 -19.88 -7.95
CA SER A 855 -4.20 -19.02 -9.12
C SER A 855 -5.25 -17.90 -9.08
N ASP A 856 -4.80 -16.72 -8.66
CA ASP A 856 -5.35 -15.44 -9.15
C ASP A 856 -4.18 -14.48 -9.47
N SER A 857 -3.12 -15.06 -10.06
CA SER A 857 -1.90 -14.35 -10.41
C SER A 857 -1.73 -14.30 -11.92
N HIS A 858 -1.85 -13.10 -12.46
CA HIS A 858 -1.70 -12.81 -13.88
C HIS A 858 -0.30 -13.13 -14.43
N SER A 859 0.71 -13.34 -13.58
CA SER A 859 2.06 -13.75 -13.98
C SER A 859 2.35 -15.21 -13.59
N PHE A 860 2.42 -16.10 -14.58
CA PHE A 860 2.76 -17.51 -14.38
C PHE A 860 4.23 -17.80 -14.71
N SER A 861 4.81 -18.87 -14.16
CA SER A 861 6.12 -19.35 -14.63
C SER A 861 6.46 -20.80 -14.28
N LEU A 862 6.87 -21.57 -15.29
CA LEU A 862 7.27 -22.97 -15.18
C LEU A 862 8.79 -23.13 -15.35
N ASN A 863 9.42 -23.91 -14.46
CA ASN A 863 10.88 -24.15 -14.49
C ASN A 863 11.19 -25.57 -14.97
N ILE A 864 12.11 -25.71 -15.93
CA ILE A 864 12.60 -26.99 -16.46
C ILE A 864 14.13 -27.04 -16.48
N ASP A 865 14.69 -28.22 -16.25
CA ASP A 865 16.13 -28.42 -16.05
C ASP A 865 16.68 -29.33 -17.17
N THR A 866 17.80 -28.94 -17.78
CA THR A 866 18.54 -29.80 -18.72
C THR A 866 19.51 -30.72 -17.98
N GLY A 867 19.70 -31.93 -18.51
CA GLY A 867 20.75 -32.87 -18.10
C GLY A 867 21.98 -32.69 -18.99
N SER A 868 22.47 -33.79 -19.56
CA SER A 868 23.35 -33.70 -20.73
C SER A 868 22.63 -33.14 -21.97
N ILE A 869 23.42 -32.62 -22.90
CA ILE A 869 22.97 -32.11 -24.21
C ILE A 869 23.39 -33.10 -25.30
N ASP A 870 22.43 -33.53 -26.12
CA ASP A 870 22.60 -34.66 -27.05
C ASP A 870 22.01 -34.30 -28.43
N PHE A 871 22.86 -33.81 -29.33
CA PHE A 871 22.42 -33.36 -30.66
C PHE A 871 21.95 -34.48 -31.59
N ASN A 872 22.22 -35.75 -31.26
CA ASN A 872 21.74 -36.89 -32.05
C ASN A 872 20.33 -37.31 -31.62
N GLU A 873 20.06 -37.34 -30.30
CA GLU A 873 18.72 -37.56 -29.77
C GLU A 873 17.82 -36.31 -29.92
N SER A 874 18.41 -35.11 -29.97
CA SER A 874 17.76 -33.81 -30.13
C SER A 874 16.50 -33.68 -29.27
N VAL A 875 16.63 -33.81 -27.94
CA VAL A 875 15.46 -33.84 -27.04
C VAL A 875 14.74 -32.48 -27.05
N GLY A 876 15.49 -31.38 -26.97
CA GLY A 876 14.98 -30.02 -26.88
C GLY A 876 14.21 -29.74 -25.59
N ILE A 877 13.43 -28.66 -25.60
CA ILE A 877 12.37 -28.41 -24.62
C ILE A 877 11.10 -28.07 -25.41
N TRP A 878 10.03 -28.83 -25.22
CA TRP A 878 8.72 -28.46 -25.76
C TRP A 878 8.03 -27.48 -24.82
N VAL A 879 7.46 -26.44 -25.39
CA VAL A 879 6.48 -25.55 -24.76
C VAL A 879 5.15 -25.81 -25.43
N LEU A 880 4.09 -26.00 -24.64
CA LEU A 880 2.72 -26.18 -25.12
C LEU A 880 1.76 -25.37 -24.23
N PHE A 881 0.77 -24.73 -24.85
CA PHE A 881 -0.43 -24.21 -24.20
C PHE A 881 -1.65 -24.94 -24.76
N LYS A 882 -2.59 -25.34 -23.92
CA LYS A 882 -3.71 -26.20 -24.29
C LYS A 882 -5.00 -25.78 -23.56
N ILE A 883 -6.15 -25.94 -24.21
CA ILE A 883 -7.48 -25.96 -23.58
C ILE A 883 -8.23 -27.19 -24.08
N SER A 884 -8.75 -27.98 -23.15
CA SER A 884 -9.44 -29.26 -23.42
C SER A 884 -10.97 -29.15 -23.39
N THR A 885 -11.50 -28.09 -22.78
CA THR A 885 -12.91 -27.98 -22.39
C THR A 885 -13.72 -27.09 -23.34
N PRO A 886 -15.07 -27.20 -23.38
CA PRO A 886 -15.92 -26.32 -24.18
C PRO A 886 -16.01 -24.89 -23.65
N GLU A 887 -16.06 -24.74 -22.32
CA GLU A 887 -16.22 -23.45 -21.62
C GLU A 887 -14.89 -22.71 -21.40
N GLY A 888 -13.75 -23.38 -21.60
CA GLY A 888 -12.43 -22.82 -21.38
C GLY A 888 -12.10 -21.67 -22.33
N TYR A 889 -11.28 -20.73 -21.88
CA TYR A 889 -10.81 -19.59 -22.67
C TYR A 889 -9.50 -19.04 -22.10
N ALA A 890 -8.74 -18.31 -22.92
CA ALA A 890 -7.60 -17.54 -22.40
C ALA A 890 -7.28 -16.31 -23.23
N LYS A 891 -6.78 -15.26 -22.58
CA LYS A 891 -6.07 -14.15 -23.20
C LYS A 891 -4.69 -14.00 -22.57
N PHE A 892 -3.63 -14.23 -23.33
CA PHE A 892 -2.26 -14.25 -22.77
C PHE A 892 -1.19 -13.86 -23.77
N GLY A 893 -0.05 -13.38 -23.27
CA GLY A 893 1.01 -12.80 -24.07
C GLY A 893 2.34 -12.63 -23.32
N ASN A 894 3.25 -11.85 -23.92
CA ASN A 894 4.60 -11.60 -23.39
C ASN A 894 5.36 -12.88 -23.01
N LEU A 895 5.18 -13.95 -23.79
CA LEU A 895 5.79 -15.26 -23.56
C LEU A 895 7.30 -15.20 -23.75
N GLU A 896 8.06 -15.65 -22.74
CA GLU A 896 9.50 -15.87 -22.86
C GLU A 896 9.94 -17.17 -22.19
N VAL A 897 10.87 -17.88 -22.84
CA VAL A 897 11.70 -18.89 -22.19
C VAL A 897 13.12 -18.37 -22.13
N ILE A 898 13.64 -18.24 -20.91
CA ILE A 898 14.97 -17.70 -20.64
C ILE A 898 15.86 -18.69 -19.89
N GLU A 899 17.17 -18.53 -20.03
CA GLU A 899 18.16 -19.14 -19.16
C GLU A 899 18.10 -18.48 -17.77
N ASN A 900 17.91 -19.28 -16.72
CA ASN A 900 17.83 -18.81 -15.33
C ASN A 900 19.13 -19.11 -14.54
N GLY A 901 20.01 -19.98 -15.05
CA GLY A 901 21.32 -20.31 -14.47
C GLY A 901 21.56 -21.81 -14.29
N PRO A 902 22.77 -22.23 -13.88
CA PRO A 902 23.14 -23.64 -13.73
C PRO A 902 22.38 -24.33 -12.59
N VAL A 903 22.01 -25.61 -12.76
CA VAL A 903 21.49 -26.44 -11.65
C VAL A 903 22.62 -27.05 -10.82
N ILE A 904 22.48 -26.93 -9.50
CA ILE A 904 23.43 -27.40 -8.50
C ILE A 904 22.72 -28.20 -7.40
N GLY A 905 23.48 -28.91 -6.58
CA GLY A 905 22.95 -29.62 -5.40
C GLY A 905 21.86 -30.65 -5.75
N GLU A 906 20.73 -30.59 -5.04
CA GLU A 906 19.61 -31.51 -5.24
C GLU A 906 19.02 -31.46 -6.66
N ALA A 907 18.89 -30.27 -7.25
CA ALA A 907 18.35 -30.12 -8.61
C ALA A 907 19.22 -30.86 -9.65
N LEU A 908 20.56 -30.79 -9.49
CA LEU A 908 21.51 -31.52 -10.34
C LEU A 908 21.40 -33.04 -10.16
N ALA A 909 21.17 -33.52 -8.93
CA ALA A 909 20.93 -34.93 -8.67
C ALA A 909 19.58 -35.41 -9.23
N ARG A 910 18.53 -34.59 -9.12
CA ARG A 910 17.19 -34.85 -9.65
C ARG A 910 17.21 -34.95 -11.18
N VAL A 911 17.79 -33.98 -11.88
CA VAL A 911 17.80 -33.99 -13.36
C VAL A 911 18.61 -35.16 -13.91
N LYS A 912 19.75 -35.51 -13.29
CA LYS A 912 20.52 -36.72 -13.66
C LYS A 912 19.72 -38.01 -13.45
N ARG A 913 18.89 -38.08 -12.41
CA ARG A 913 17.98 -39.23 -12.17
C ARG A 913 16.82 -39.25 -13.17
N GLN A 914 16.24 -38.10 -13.53
CA GLN A 914 15.21 -37.98 -14.55
C GLN A 914 15.75 -38.40 -15.93
N GLU A 915 16.91 -37.90 -16.35
CA GLU A 915 17.58 -38.30 -17.59
C GLU A 915 17.90 -39.79 -17.61
N THR A 916 18.46 -40.35 -16.53
CA THR A 916 18.78 -41.78 -16.46
C THR A 916 17.51 -42.65 -16.58
N LYS A 917 16.41 -42.25 -15.94
CA LYS A 917 15.12 -42.93 -16.05
C LYS A 917 14.60 -42.86 -17.50
N TRP A 918 14.65 -41.67 -18.12
CA TRP A 918 14.21 -41.45 -19.50
C TRP A 918 15.04 -42.25 -20.51
N ARG A 919 16.39 -42.26 -20.43
CA ARG A 919 17.25 -43.07 -21.31
C ARG A 919 16.99 -44.58 -21.16
N ASN A 920 16.68 -45.05 -19.95
CA ASN A 920 16.26 -46.45 -19.73
C ASN A 920 14.89 -46.75 -20.38
N GLN A 921 13.90 -45.85 -20.22
CA GLN A 921 12.57 -46.00 -20.86
C GLN A 921 12.67 -45.99 -22.39
N LEU A 922 13.46 -45.08 -22.97
CA LEU A 922 13.71 -45.00 -24.41
C LEU A 922 14.42 -46.27 -24.95
N THR A 923 15.34 -46.86 -24.17
CA THR A 923 16.01 -48.12 -24.53
C THR A 923 15.04 -49.30 -24.52
N GLN A 924 14.14 -49.37 -23.52
CA GLN A 924 13.07 -50.36 -23.46
C GLN A 924 12.10 -50.19 -24.64
N LEU A 925 11.62 -48.97 -24.89
CA LEU A 925 10.72 -48.64 -26.01
C LEU A 925 11.33 -49.02 -27.37
N ARG A 926 12.60 -48.69 -27.63
CA ARG A 926 13.30 -49.09 -28.85
C ARG A 926 13.35 -50.62 -29.01
N THR A 927 13.51 -51.36 -27.92
CA THR A 927 13.51 -52.83 -27.92
C THR A 927 12.12 -53.41 -28.18
N GLU A 928 11.08 -52.86 -27.53
CA GLU A 928 9.68 -53.25 -27.76
C GLU A 928 9.24 -52.94 -29.20
N THR A 929 9.51 -51.73 -29.69
CA THR A 929 9.19 -51.30 -31.06
C THR A 929 9.94 -52.12 -32.09
N GLN A 930 11.23 -52.45 -31.91
CA GLN A 930 11.94 -53.33 -32.85
C GLN A 930 11.27 -54.72 -32.94
N ALA A 931 10.81 -55.26 -31.81
CA ALA A 931 10.10 -56.54 -31.77
C ALA A 931 8.68 -56.46 -32.38
N ILE A 932 8.01 -55.30 -32.31
CA ILE A 932 6.72 -55.07 -32.98
C ILE A 932 6.92 -54.85 -34.48
N TYR A 933 7.82 -53.95 -34.89
CA TYR A 933 8.18 -53.68 -36.29
C TYR A 933 8.55 -54.96 -37.04
N THR A 934 9.39 -55.81 -36.45
CA THR A 934 9.78 -57.09 -37.08
C THR A 934 8.56 -57.99 -37.34
N ARG A 935 7.60 -58.07 -36.40
CA ARG A 935 6.35 -58.84 -36.57
C ARG A 935 5.39 -58.18 -37.56
N ALA A 936 5.22 -56.87 -37.50
CA ALA A 936 4.36 -56.11 -38.39
C ALA A 936 4.86 -56.19 -39.84
N LYS A 937 6.17 -56.02 -40.05
CA LYS A 937 6.83 -56.17 -41.33
C LYS A 937 6.69 -57.59 -41.87
N GLN A 938 6.95 -58.62 -41.05
CA GLN A 938 6.74 -60.01 -41.47
C GLN A 938 5.27 -60.31 -41.82
N ALA A 939 4.30 -59.73 -41.08
CA ALA A 939 2.89 -59.87 -41.41
C ALA A 939 2.54 -59.19 -42.75
N LEU A 940 3.06 -57.98 -43.02
CA LEU A 940 2.87 -57.25 -44.27
C LEU A 940 3.57 -57.92 -45.46
N ASP A 941 4.83 -58.32 -45.32
CA ASP A 941 5.61 -59.06 -46.33
C ASP A 941 4.94 -60.42 -46.67
N ASN A 942 4.11 -60.95 -45.77
CA ASN A 942 3.30 -62.13 -46.03
C ASN A 942 2.05 -61.85 -46.89
N LEU A 943 1.57 -60.61 -46.99
CA LEU A 943 0.41 -60.23 -47.83
C LEU A 943 0.78 -60.09 -49.32
N PHE A 944 1.97 -59.56 -49.62
CA PHE A 944 2.34 -59.16 -50.99
C PHE A 944 3.08 -60.25 -51.78
N ALA A 945 2.75 -60.40 -53.06
CA ALA A 945 3.35 -61.39 -53.96
C ALA A 945 4.78 -61.01 -54.42
N ASN A 946 5.18 -59.74 -54.29
CA ASN A 946 6.50 -59.24 -54.67
C ASN A 946 7.01 -58.16 -53.70
N ALA A 947 8.32 -57.91 -53.73
CA ALA A 947 9.01 -56.97 -52.83
C ALA A 947 8.79 -55.47 -53.17
N GLN A 948 7.86 -55.18 -54.08
CA GLN A 948 7.43 -53.84 -54.47
C GLN A 948 6.01 -53.53 -53.96
N ASP A 949 5.42 -54.43 -53.15
CA ASP A 949 4.07 -54.32 -52.59
C ASP A 949 2.96 -54.04 -53.63
N SER A 950 3.21 -54.42 -54.89
CA SER A 950 2.38 -54.02 -56.04
C SER A 950 1.21 -54.96 -56.32
N HIS A 951 1.25 -56.18 -55.76
CA HIS A 951 0.25 -57.23 -55.94
C HIS A 951 0.10 -57.99 -54.62
N LEU A 952 -1.14 -58.32 -54.23
CA LEU A 952 -1.40 -59.26 -53.12
C LEU A 952 -1.22 -60.71 -53.58
N LYS A 953 -0.97 -61.62 -52.64
CA LYS A 953 -1.09 -63.07 -52.92
C LYS A 953 -2.57 -63.44 -53.05
N ILE A 954 -2.89 -64.38 -53.95
CA ILE A 954 -4.24 -64.92 -54.18
C ILE A 954 -4.90 -65.41 -52.87
N GLY A 955 -4.11 -66.07 -52.00
CA GLY A 955 -4.54 -66.55 -50.68
C GLY A 955 -4.58 -65.51 -49.55
N THR A 956 -4.24 -64.24 -49.79
CA THR A 956 -4.37 -63.18 -48.77
C THR A 956 -5.83 -62.84 -48.56
N THR A 957 -6.30 -62.82 -47.30
CA THR A 957 -7.70 -62.51 -46.95
C THR A 957 -7.83 -61.13 -46.30
N PHE A 958 -9.05 -60.56 -46.27
CA PHE A 958 -9.35 -59.32 -45.54
C PHE A 958 -8.87 -59.38 -44.08
N ALA A 959 -9.20 -60.46 -43.38
CA ALA A 959 -8.79 -60.70 -42.00
C ALA A 959 -7.26 -60.68 -41.80
N ALA A 960 -6.47 -61.14 -42.78
CA ALA A 960 -5.01 -61.07 -42.72
C ALA A 960 -4.49 -59.62 -42.82
N ILE A 961 -5.11 -58.78 -43.66
CA ILE A 961 -4.77 -57.35 -43.77
C ILE A 961 -5.17 -56.60 -42.49
N VAL A 962 -6.35 -56.88 -41.94
CA VAL A 962 -6.82 -56.32 -40.65
C VAL A 962 -5.92 -56.78 -39.49
N ALA A 963 -5.46 -58.03 -39.48
CA ALA A 963 -4.51 -58.51 -38.48
C ALA A 963 -3.16 -57.78 -38.58
N ALA A 964 -2.64 -57.56 -39.80
CA ALA A 964 -1.45 -56.74 -40.00
C ALA A 964 -1.65 -55.29 -39.52
N ARG A 965 -2.80 -54.66 -39.83
CA ARG A 965 -3.19 -53.33 -39.32
C ARG A 965 -3.16 -53.28 -37.79
N LYS A 966 -3.76 -54.27 -37.11
CA LYS A 966 -3.77 -54.33 -35.63
C LYS A 966 -2.38 -54.46 -35.03
N ILE A 967 -1.43 -55.14 -35.70
CA ILE A 967 -0.02 -55.20 -35.24
C ILE A 967 0.67 -53.84 -35.44
N VAL A 968 0.47 -53.15 -36.57
CA VAL A 968 1.01 -51.78 -36.80
C VAL A 968 0.44 -50.80 -35.76
N GLN A 969 -0.86 -50.85 -35.49
CA GLN A 969 -1.54 -50.04 -34.47
C GLN A 969 -1.07 -50.32 -33.04
N SER A 970 -0.33 -51.42 -32.78
CA SER A 970 0.26 -51.70 -31.47
C SER A 970 1.60 -50.97 -31.20
N ILE A 971 2.15 -50.26 -32.18
CA ILE A 971 3.39 -49.47 -32.03
C ILE A 971 3.13 -48.27 -31.09
N ARG A 972 3.73 -48.33 -29.90
CA ARG A 972 3.66 -47.27 -28.89
C ARG A 972 4.46 -46.04 -29.32
N GLU A 973 4.06 -44.85 -28.85
CA GLU A 973 4.77 -43.58 -29.07
C GLU A 973 5.07 -43.27 -30.56
N ALA A 974 4.13 -43.66 -31.43
CA ALA A 974 4.02 -43.10 -32.78
C ALA A 974 3.64 -41.60 -32.74
N TYR A 975 2.84 -41.21 -31.74
CA TYR A 975 2.52 -39.81 -31.42
C TYR A 975 2.81 -39.54 -29.94
N MET A 976 2.98 -38.27 -29.58
CA MET A 976 3.20 -37.86 -28.19
C MET A 976 1.92 -38.00 -27.36
N SER A 977 2.02 -38.58 -26.16
CA SER A 977 0.87 -38.80 -25.27
C SER A 977 0.26 -37.52 -24.67
N TRP A 978 1.02 -36.42 -24.68
CA TRP A 978 0.59 -35.11 -24.18
C TRP A 978 -0.08 -34.24 -25.26
N LEU A 979 0.12 -34.55 -26.55
CA LEU A 979 -0.61 -33.97 -27.67
C LEU A 979 -0.50 -34.88 -28.91
N SER A 980 -1.62 -35.50 -29.28
CA SER A 980 -1.73 -36.55 -30.29
C SER A 980 -1.33 -36.14 -31.72
N VAL A 981 -1.27 -34.84 -32.05
CA VAL A 981 -0.79 -34.36 -33.36
C VAL A 981 0.73 -34.33 -33.47
N VAL A 982 1.47 -34.37 -32.35
CA VAL A 982 2.94 -34.25 -32.36
C VAL A 982 3.59 -35.61 -32.64
N PRO A 983 4.43 -35.75 -33.67
CA PRO A 983 5.17 -36.97 -33.97
C PRO A 983 6.01 -37.47 -32.78
N GLY A 984 5.81 -38.74 -32.41
CA GLY A 984 6.62 -39.44 -31.41
C GLY A 984 7.88 -40.07 -32.02
N VAL A 985 8.75 -40.65 -31.19
CA VAL A 985 10.02 -41.27 -31.64
C VAL A 985 9.82 -42.43 -32.62
N ASN A 986 8.66 -43.07 -32.62
CA ASN A 986 8.35 -44.18 -33.53
C ASN A 986 7.49 -43.74 -34.74
N TYR A 987 7.22 -42.43 -34.91
CA TYR A 987 6.37 -41.91 -35.99
C TYR A 987 6.81 -42.36 -37.40
N PRO A 988 8.09 -42.25 -37.82
CA PRO A 988 8.47 -42.58 -39.20
C PRO A 988 8.23 -44.07 -39.52
N ILE A 989 8.49 -44.94 -38.54
CA ILE A 989 8.32 -46.38 -38.62
C ILE A 989 6.83 -46.76 -38.65
N PHE A 990 6.01 -46.06 -37.85
CA PHE A 990 4.56 -46.23 -37.86
C PHE A 990 3.95 -45.81 -39.19
N THR A 991 4.38 -44.68 -39.76
CA THR A 991 3.91 -44.18 -41.06
C THR A 991 4.35 -45.11 -42.20
N GLU A 992 5.62 -45.53 -42.26
CA GLU A 992 6.13 -46.54 -43.23
C GLU A 992 5.20 -47.76 -43.30
N LEU A 993 4.87 -48.34 -42.14
CA LEU A 993 4.04 -49.54 -42.11
C LEU A 993 2.55 -49.25 -42.32
N THR A 994 2.06 -48.06 -41.97
CA THR A 994 0.66 -47.66 -42.21
C THR A 994 0.39 -47.41 -43.69
N GLU A 995 1.35 -46.83 -44.43
CA GLU A 995 1.29 -46.70 -45.89
C GLU A 995 1.20 -48.09 -46.55
N ARG A 996 2.00 -49.06 -46.10
CA ARG A 996 1.90 -50.47 -46.57
C ARG A 996 0.57 -51.13 -46.24
N VAL A 997 -0.03 -50.85 -45.08
CA VAL A 997 -1.39 -51.31 -44.73
C VAL A 997 -2.42 -50.71 -45.69
N GLN A 998 -2.34 -49.40 -45.98
CA GLN A 998 -3.24 -48.74 -46.92
C GLN A 998 -3.11 -49.29 -48.35
N GLN A 999 -1.86 -49.52 -48.81
CA GLN A 999 -1.57 -50.16 -50.09
C GLN A 999 -2.20 -51.57 -50.18
N ALA A 1000 -2.15 -52.35 -49.10
CA ALA A 1000 -2.78 -53.67 -49.05
C ALA A 1000 -4.31 -53.61 -49.19
N PHE A 1001 -5.00 -52.70 -48.49
CA PHE A 1001 -6.45 -52.51 -48.67
C PHE A 1001 -6.81 -52.00 -50.07
N GLN A 1002 -6.04 -51.08 -50.64
CA GLN A 1002 -6.26 -50.59 -52.01
C GLN A 1002 -6.14 -51.70 -53.05
N LEU A 1003 -5.14 -52.60 -52.92
CA LEU A 1003 -5.00 -53.76 -53.81
C LEU A 1003 -6.06 -54.83 -53.58
N TYR A 1004 -6.60 -54.93 -52.36
CA TYR A 1004 -7.75 -55.79 -52.06
C TYR A 1004 -9.01 -55.30 -52.77
N ASP A 1005 -9.28 -53.99 -52.80
CA ASP A 1005 -10.36 -53.42 -53.61
C ASP A 1005 -10.11 -53.54 -55.12
N VAL A 1006 -8.89 -53.29 -55.60
CA VAL A 1006 -8.56 -53.31 -57.04
C VAL A 1006 -8.70 -54.70 -57.66
N ARG A 1007 -8.43 -55.79 -56.91
CA ARG A 1007 -8.67 -57.15 -57.40
C ARG A 1007 -10.13 -57.60 -57.34
N ASN A 1008 -10.96 -56.88 -56.58
CA ASN A 1008 -12.32 -57.31 -56.25
C ASN A 1008 -13.32 -56.86 -57.32
N VAL A 1009 -14.02 -57.81 -57.93
CA VAL A 1009 -15.10 -57.54 -58.88
C VAL A 1009 -16.39 -57.11 -58.17
N VAL A 1010 -16.55 -57.44 -56.89
CA VAL A 1010 -17.63 -56.94 -56.02
C VAL A 1010 -17.39 -55.47 -55.69
N ARG A 1011 -18.31 -54.62 -56.14
CA ARG A 1011 -18.22 -53.18 -55.91
C ARG A 1011 -18.60 -52.87 -54.47
N ASN A 1012 -17.81 -52.02 -53.82
CA ASN A 1012 -18.02 -51.64 -52.42
C ASN A 1012 -18.11 -52.89 -51.49
N GLY A 1013 -17.31 -53.92 -51.78
CA GLY A 1013 -17.24 -55.18 -51.02
C GLY A 1013 -16.57 -55.07 -49.64
N GLN A 1014 -16.08 -53.89 -49.26
CA GLN A 1014 -15.65 -53.50 -47.90
C GLN A 1014 -16.62 -52.48 -47.25
N PHE A 1015 -17.75 -52.16 -47.90
CA PHE A 1015 -18.78 -51.23 -47.40
C PHE A 1015 -18.27 -49.81 -47.05
N LEU A 1016 -17.12 -49.40 -47.60
CA LEU A 1016 -16.50 -48.09 -47.41
C LEU A 1016 -17.43 -46.93 -47.84
N SER A 1017 -18.21 -47.15 -48.89
CA SER A 1017 -19.24 -46.22 -49.40
C SER A 1017 -20.63 -46.50 -48.83
N GLY A 1018 -20.70 -47.09 -47.64
CA GLY A 1018 -21.94 -47.54 -47.00
C GLY A 1018 -22.64 -48.60 -47.84
N LEU A 1019 -23.92 -48.37 -48.17
CA LEU A 1019 -24.76 -49.29 -48.96
C LEU A 1019 -24.70 -49.01 -50.48
N SER A 1020 -23.76 -48.17 -50.95
CA SER A 1020 -23.60 -47.87 -52.39
C SER A 1020 -23.24 -49.11 -53.22
N ASP A 1021 -23.64 -49.15 -54.49
CA ASP A 1021 -23.56 -50.31 -55.40
C ASP A 1021 -24.31 -51.59 -54.94
N TRP A 1022 -24.99 -51.59 -53.79
CA TRP A 1022 -25.83 -52.69 -53.32
C TRP A 1022 -27.32 -52.36 -53.41
N ILE A 1023 -28.14 -53.33 -53.81
CA ILE A 1023 -29.61 -53.27 -53.79
C ILE A 1023 -30.08 -53.88 -52.47
N VAL A 1024 -30.67 -53.08 -51.58
CA VAL A 1024 -30.90 -53.46 -50.18
C VAL A 1024 -32.33 -53.19 -49.72
N THR A 1025 -32.82 -53.96 -48.75
CA THR A 1025 -34.06 -53.65 -48.02
C THR A 1025 -33.82 -52.58 -46.94
N PRO A 1026 -34.87 -51.91 -46.41
CA PRO A 1026 -34.72 -50.74 -45.53
C PRO A 1026 -34.02 -50.99 -44.18
N ASP A 1027 -34.06 -52.22 -43.68
CA ASP A 1027 -33.55 -52.58 -42.35
C ASP A 1027 -32.04 -52.90 -42.34
N VAL A 1028 -31.41 -52.94 -43.51
CA VAL A 1028 -29.98 -53.15 -43.70
C VAL A 1028 -29.22 -51.86 -43.37
N LYS A 1029 -28.15 -51.97 -42.58
CA LYS A 1029 -27.29 -50.84 -42.23
C LYS A 1029 -25.82 -51.21 -42.26
N VAL A 1030 -24.95 -50.23 -42.49
CA VAL A 1030 -23.51 -50.34 -42.24
C VAL A 1030 -23.19 -49.68 -40.92
N GLN A 1031 -22.34 -50.31 -40.11
CA GLN A 1031 -21.86 -49.79 -38.82
C GLN A 1031 -20.35 -50.01 -38.72
N GLU A 1032 -19.64 -49.19 -37.95
CA GLU A 1032 -18.22 -49.41 -37.69
C GLU A 1032 -18.02 -50.43 -36.55
N ASP A 1033 -17.24 -51.48 -36.80
CA ASP A 1033 -16.72 -52.40 -35.77
C ASP A 1033 -15.20 -52.56 -35.97
N ASN A 1034 -14.41 -52.48 -34.91
CA ASN A 1034 -12.95 -52.69 -34.93
C ASN A 1034 -12.17 -51.83 -35.98
N GLY A 1035 -12.71 -50.70 -36.43
CA GLY A 1035 -12.15 -49.86 -37.49
C GLY A 1035 -12.39 -50.41 -38.91
N ASN A 1036 -13.46 -51.19 -39.10
CA ASN A 1036 -13.96 -51.71 -40.37
C ASN A 1036 -15.44 -51.33 -40.54
N ASN A 1037 -15.88 -51.09 -41.77
CA ASN A 1037 -17.31 -50.93 -42.07
C ASN A 1037 -17.94 -52.31 -42.25
N VAL A 1038 -18.90 -52.65 -41.39
CA VAL A 1038 -19.57 -53.95 -41.36
C VAL A 1038 -21.02 -53.80 -41.80
N LEU A 1039 -21.41 -54.55 -42.82
CA LEU A 1039 -22.80 -54.69 -43.26
C LEU A 1039 -23.57 -55.53 -42.23
N VAL A 1040 -24.70 -55.04 -41.73
CA VAL A 1040 -25.51 -55.71 -40.71
C VAL A 1040 -26.93 -55.92 -41.19
N LEU A 1041 -27.32 -57.19 -41.28
CA LEU A 1041 -28.68 -57.67 -41.49
C LEU A 1041 -29.23 -58.09 -40.11
N SER A 1042 -30.25 -57.39 -39.61
CA SER A 1042 -30.84 -57.64 -38.27
C SER A 1042 -32.22 -58.33 -38.29
N ASN A 1043 -32.73 -58.67 -39.48
CA ASN A 1043 -33.99 -59.38 -39.69
C ASN A 1043 -33.82 -60.36 -40.88
N TRP A 1044 -34.57 -61.47 -40.87
CA TRP A 1044 -34.47 -62.55 -41.87
C TRP A 1044 -35.06 -62.19 -43.25
N ASP A 1045 -35.95 -61.20 -43.30
CA ASP A 1045 -36.49 -60.62 -44.55
C ASP A 1045 -35.57 -59.53 -45.13
N ALA A 1046 -34.39 -59.32 -44.54
CA ALA A 1046 -33.36 -58.47 -45.10
C ALA A 1046 -32.63 -59.17 -46.26
N GLN A 1047 -32.63 -58.53 -47.44
CA GLN A 1047 -31.88 -58.98 -48.62
C GLN A 1047 -30.93 -57.87 -49.07
N VAL A 1048 -29.73 -58.28 -49.48
CA VAL A 1048 -28.69 -57.40 -50.02
C VAL A 1048 -28.14 -58.05 -51.29
N LEU A 1049 -28.37 -57.44 -52.45
CA LEU A 1049 -28.04 -58.01 -53.75
C LEU A 1049 -27.10 -57.12 -54.56
N GLN A 1050 -26.22 -57.72 -55.35
CA GLN A 1050 -25.42 -57.02 -56.36
C GLN A 1050 -25.33 -57.84 -57.65
N CYS A 1051 -25.63 -57.21 -58.78
CA CYS A 1051 -25.50 -57.80 -60.10
C CYS A 1051 -24.15 -57.41 -60.72
N LEU A 1052 -23.35 -58.41 -61.05
CA LEU A 1052 -22.00 -58.31 -61.58
C LEU A 1052 -21.94 -58.79 -63.04
N LYS A 1053 -20.90 -58.35 -63.76
CA LYS A 1053 -20.54 -58.91 -65.06
C LYS A 1053 -19.20 -59.61 -64.96
N LEU A 1054 -19.17 -60.91 -65.28
CA LEU A 1054 -17.99 -61.76 -65.29
C LEU A 1054 -17.65 -62.21 -66.72
N TYR A 1055 -16.44 -62.73 -66.91
CA TYR A 1055 -16.11 -63.57 -68.07
C TYR A 1055 -16.62 -65.00 -67.83
N GLN A 1056 -17.40 -65.50 -68.79
CA GLN A 1056 -17.80 -66.90 -68.93
C GLN A 1056 -16.58 -67.84 -69.03
N ASP A 1057 -16.73 -69.10 -68.65
CA ASP A 1057 -15.70 -70.16 -68.72
C ASP A 1057 -14.41 -69.88 -67.90
N ARG A 1058 -14.42 -68.95 -66.95
CA ARG A 1058 -13.28 -68.66 -66.04
C ARG A 1058 -13.65 -68.93 -64.60
N GLY A 1059 -12.73 -69.52 -63.83
CA GLY A 1059 -12.90 -69.74 -62.40
C GLY A 1059 -12.70 -68.45 -61.59
N TYR A 1060 -13.60 -68.21 -60.64
CA TYR A 1060 -13.53 -67.14 -59.65
C TYR A 1060 -13.53 -67.74 -58.25
N ILE A 1061 -12.89 -67.07 -57.29
CA ILE A 1061 -13.04 -67.36 -55.87
C ILE A 1061 -13.99 -66.34 -55.28
N LEU A 1062 -15.16 -66.79 -54.80
CA LEU A 1062 -16.01 -66.00 -53.91
C LEU A 1062 -15.48 -66.21 -52.50
N ARG A 1063 -14.98 -65.16 -51.84
CA ARG A 1063 -14.52 -65.20 -50.45
C ARG A 1063 -15.29 -64.18 -49.61
N VAL A 1064 -15.82 -64.64 -48.48
CA VAL A 1064 -16.64 -63.83 -47.57
C VAL A 1064 -16.07 -63.91 -46.16
N THR A 1065 -15.93 -62.75 -45.51
CA THR A 1065 -15.55 -62.65 -44.10
C THR A 1065 -16.75 -62.12 -43.31
N ALA A 1066 -17.33 -62.96 -42.46
CA ALA A 1066 -18.61 -62.70 -41.80
C ALA A 1066 -18.73 -63.34 -40.40
N ARG A 1067 -19.67 -62.85 -39.59
CA ARG A 1067 -20.02 -63.31 -38.24
C ARG A 1067 -21.54 -63.50 -38.16
N LYS A 1068 -21.98 -64.63 -37.60
CA LYS A 1068 -23.40 -64.91 -37.34
C LYS A 1068 -23.67 -64.80 -35.85
N GLU A 1069 -24.72 -64.05 -35.50
CA GLU A 1069 -25.19 -63.86 -34.13
C GLU A 1069 -26.66 -64.29 -34.00
N GLY A 1070 -27.01 -64.89 -32.86
CA GLY A 1070 -28.34 -65.47 -32.61
C GLY A 1070 -28.42 -66.94 -33.01
N LEU A 1071 -29.62 -67.37 -33.43
CA LEU A 1071 -29.87 -68.70 -34.00
C LEU A 1071 -29.68 -68.65 -35.54
N GLY A 1072 -30.15 -69.66 -36.26
CA GLY A 1072 -30.11 -69.70 -37.72
C GLY A 1072 -28.72 -69.65 -38.38
N GLU A 1073 -28.74 -69.41 -39.70
CA GLU A 1073 -27.56 -69.28 -40.55
C GLU A 1073 -27.60 -67.93 -41.30
N GLY A 1074 -26.44 -67.30 -41.45
CA GLY A 1074 -26.23 -66.26 -42.46
C GLY A 1074 -25.77 -66.89 -43.76
N TYR A 1075 -26.08 -66.31 -44.90
CA TYR A 1075 -25.66 -66.86 -46.19
C TYR A 1075 -25.24 -65.79 -47.20
N VAL A 1076 -24.32 -66.17 -48.07
CA VAL A 1076 -23.97 -65.46 -49.30
C VAL A 1076 -24.04 -66.44 -50.46
N THR A 1077 -24.96 -66.18 -51.37
CA THR A 1077 -25.31 -67.01 -52.52
C THR A 1077 -24.88 -66.31 -53.80
N ILE A 1078 -24.34 -67.07 -54.76
CA ILE A 1078 -23.92 -66.58 -56.07
C ILE A 1078 -24.63 -67.38 -57.16
N THR A 1079 -25.33 -66.70 -58.07
CA THR A 1079 -26.21 -67.31 -59.09
C THR A 1079 -26.01 -66.67 -60.46
N ASP A 1080 -25.95 -67.46 -61.54
CA ASP A 1080 -25.87 -66.97 -62.93
C ASP A 1080 -27.26 -66.92 -63.65
N GLU A 1081 -27.32 -66.49 -64.92
CA GLU A 1081 -28.58 -66.42 -65.68
C GLU A 1081 -29.16 -67.79 -66.13
N GLU A 1082 -28.40 -68.90 -66.06
CA GLU A 1082 -28.92 -70.25 -66.33
C GLU A 1082 -29.38 -70.97 -65.04
N GLY A 1083 -29.00 -70.44 -63.87
CA GLY A 1083 -29.46 -70.88 -62.55
C GLY A 1083 -28.44 -71.67 -61.75
N ASN A 1084 -27.21 -71.82 -62.26
CA ASN A 1084 -26.11 -72.40 -61.49
C ASN A 1084 -25.92 -71.55 -60.23
N THR A 1085 -25.97 -72.20 -59.06
CA THR A 1085 -26.05 -71.52 -57.77
C THR A 1085 -25.17 -72.20 -56.73
N ASP A 1086 -24.22 -71.45 -56.18
CA ASP A 1086 -23.35 -71.85 -55.09
C ASP A 1086 -23.56 -70.94 -53.87
N GLN A 1087 -23.30 -71.43 -52.67
CA GLN A 1087 -23.63 -70.72 -51.43
C GLN A 1087 -22.64 -70.99 -50.29
N LEU A 1088 -22.19 -69.91 -49.65
CA LEU A 1088 -21.50 -69.93 -48.36
C LEU A 1088 -22.53 -69.72 -47.24
N THR A 1089 -22.69 -70.67 -46.33
CA THR A 1089 -23.46 -70.48 -45.08
C THR A 1089 -22.55 -70.22 -43.88
N PHE A 1090 -23.08 -69.61 -42.83
CA PHE A 1090 -22.37 -69.23 -41.61
C PHE A 1090 -23.29 -69.46 -40.39
N GLY A 1091 -23.01 -70.48 -39.58
CA GLY A 1091 -23.73 -70.80 -38.35
C GLY A 1091 -23.09 -70.19 -37.10
N ALA A 1092 -23.90 -69.85 -36.09
CA ALA A 1092 -23.44 -69.26 -34.82
C ALA A 1092 -22.65 -70.22 -33.90
N CYS A 1093 -22.67 -71.53 -34.17
CA CYS A 1093 -21.99 -72.57 -33.39
C CYS A 1093 -20.79 -73.21 -34.11
N GLU A 1094 -20.27 -72.56 -35.16
CA GLU A 1094 -19.05 -73.03 -35.83
C GLU A 1094 -17.82 -72.80 -34.95
N GLU A 1095 -17.19 -73.90 -34.50
CA GLU A 1095 -15.94 -73.81 -33.74
C GLU A 1095 -14.84 -73.21 -34.63
N ILE A 1096 -14.28 -72.08 -34.19
CA ILE A 1096 -13.16 -71.40 -34.86
C ILE A 1096 -11.91 -72.27 -34.65
N ASP A 1097 -11.67 -73.21 -35.58
CA ASP A 1097 -10.61 -74.20 -35.45
C ASP A 1097 -9.22 -73.54 -35.28
N ALA A 1098 -8.48 -74.02 -34.28
CA ALA A 1098 -7.23 -73.43 -33.81
C ALA A 1098 -6.05 -73.63 -34.77
N SER A 1099 -6.29 -74.22 -35.94
CA SER A 1099 -5.32 -74.41 -37.03
C SER A 1099 -5.03 -73.12 -37.82
N ASN A 1100 -5.97 -72.18 -37.88
CA ASN A 1100 -5.81 -70.90 -38.59
C ASN A 1100 -5.18 -69.81 -37.69
N ALA A 1101 -3.86 -69.71 -37.73
CA ALA A 1101 -3.04 -68.98 -36.74
C ALA A 1101 -3.07 -67.43 -36.76
N PHE A 1102 -4.18 -66.79 -37.17
CA PHE A 1102 -4.35 -65.32 -37.19
C PHE A 1102 -5.71 -64.83 -36.62
N ILE A 1103 -6.18 -65.45 -35.53
CA ILE A 1103 -7.44 -65.07 -34.85
C ILE A 1103 -7.29 -63.69 -34.17
N SER A 1104 -7.99 -62.66 -34.68
CA SER A 1104 -7.99 -61.31 -34.07
C SER A 1104 -9.24 -60.43 -34.35
N THR A 1105 -10.11 -60.79 -35.32
CA THR A 1105 -11.29 -59.97 -35.67
C THR A 1105 -12.59 -60.47 -35.05
N GLY A 1106 -12.74 -61.78 -34.82
CA GLY A 1106 -14.01 -62.40 -34.40
C GLY A 1106 -14.97 -62.72 -35.56
N TYR A 1107 -14.49 -62.58 -36.80
CA TYR A 1107 -15.20 -62.95 -38.02
C TYR A 1107 -14.55 -64.21 -38.63
N ILE A 1108 -15.35 -65.03 -39.32
CA ILE A 1108 -14.92 -66.24 -40.02
C ILE A 1108 -14.80 -65.91 -41.51
N THR A 1109 -13.69 -66.28 -42.14
CA THR A 1109 -13.53 -66.22 -43.60
C THR A 1109 -13.82 -67.58 -44.21
N LYS A 1110 -14.72 -67.64 -45.19
CA LYS A 1110 -14.99 -68.82 -46.04
C LYS A 1110 -14.81 -68.48 -47.51
N GLU A 1111 -14.50 -69.46 -48.33
CA GLU A 1111 -14.35 -69.32 -49.78
C GLU A 1111 -14.96 -70.51 -50.53
N LEU A 1112 -15.42 -70.26 -51.76
CA LEU A 1112 -15.78 -71.28 -52.75
C LEU A 1112 -15.29 -70.88 -54.14
N GLU A 1113 -15.08 -71.88 -54.99
CA GLU A 1113 -14.77 -71.70 -56.41
C GLU A 1113 -16.07 -71.66 -57.21
N PHE A 1114 -16.23 -70.68 -58.10
CA PHE A 1114 -17.42 -70.48 -58.91
C PHE A 1114 -17.04 -70.31 -60.39
N PHE A 1115 -17.76 -71.03 -61.26
CA PHE A 1115 -17.53 -71.05 -62.71
C PHE A 1115 -18.85 -70.65 -63.40
N PRO A 1116 -18.97 -69.43 -63.94
CA PRO A 1116 -20.21 -68.93 -64.51
C PRO A 1116 -20.41 -69.42 -65.95
N ASP A 1117 -21.55 -70.03 -66.24
CA ASP A 1117 -21.95 -70.40 -67.61
C ASP A 1117 -22.45 -69.18 -68.41
N THR A 1118 -22.65 -68.01 -67.77
CA THR A 1118 -23.11 -66.78 -68.43
C THR A 1118 -22.35 -65.53 -67.95
N GLU A 1119 -22.33 -64.47 -68.78
CA GLU A 1119 -21.61 -63.22 -68.46
C GLU A 1119 -22.14 -62.45 -67.24
N LYS A 1120 -23.34 -62.74 -66.71
CA LYS A 1120 -23.93 -61.99 -65.60
C LYS A 1120 -24.20 -62.88 -64.42
N VAL A 1121 -23.89 -62.37 -63.24
CA VAL A 1121 -23.95 -63.11 -61.99
C VAL A 1121 -24.53 -62.21 -60.91
N ARG A 1122 -25.35 -62.77 -60.04
CA ARG A 1122 -25.98 -62.09 -58.91
C ARG A 1122 -25.43 -62.65 -57.61
N ILE A 1123 -24.81 -61.81 -56.80
CA ILE A 1123 -24.55 -62.11 -55.39
C ILE A 1123 -25.78 -61.68 -54.58
N GLU A 1124 -26.20 -62.53 -53.65
CA GLU A 1124 -27.29 -62.29 -52.71
C GLU A 1124 -26.80 -62.64 -51.29
N ILE A 1125 -26.85 -61.67 -50.38
CA ILE A 1125 -26.54 -61.83 -48.95
C ILE A 1125 -27.87 -61.79 -48.19
N GLY A 1126 -28.09 -62.78 -47.32
CA GLY A 1126 -29.29 -62.91 -46.52
C GLY A 1126 -29.03 -63.67 -45.22
N GLU A 1127 -30.06 -63.85 -44.40
CA GLU A 1127 -29.96 -64.58 -43.13
C GLU A 1127 -31.30 -65.24 -42.76
N THR A 1128 -31.32 -66.30 -41.95
CA THR A 1128 -32.56 -67.07 -41.69
C THR A 1128 -33.30 -66.70 -40.40
N GLU A 1129 -32.60 -66.21 -39.38
CA GLU A 1129 -33.15 -65.68 -38.11
C GLU A 1129 -32.03 -65.12 -37.22
N GLY A 1130 -32.11 -63.87 -36.76
CA GLY A 1130 -31.19 -63.29 -35.77
C GLY A 1130 -30.44 -62.08 -36.31
N THR A 1131 -29.11 -62.13 -36.38
CA THR A 1131 -28.32 -61.05 -36.99
C THR A 1131 -27.09 -61.61 -37.72
N PHE A 1132 -26.86 -61.16 -38.95
CA PHE A 1132 -25.70 -61.53 -39.76
C PHE A 1132 -24.88 -60.28 -40.10
N GLN A 1133 -23.56 -60.38 -39.93
CA GLN A 1133 -22.63 -59.26 -40.00
C GLN A 1133 -21.48 -59.61 -40.96
N VAL A 1134 -21.32 -58.83 -42.03
CA VAL A 1134 -20.33 -59.10 -43.08
C VAL A 1134 -19.26 -58.00 -43.07
N GLU A 1135 -18.02 -58.36 -42.77
CA GLU A 1135 -16.84 -57.49 -42.82
C GLU A 1135 -16.40 -57.26 -44.27
N SER A 1136 -16.44 -58.30 -45.11
CA SER A 1136 -16.13 -58.16 -46.54
C SER A 1136 -16.72 -59.29 -47.39
N VAL A 1137 -17.08 -58.94 -48.63
CA VAL A 1137 -17.33 -59.87 -49.75
C VAL A 1137 -16.35 -59.54 -50.87
N GLU A 1138 -15.56 -60.52 -51.30
CA GLU A 1138 -14.73 -60.41 -52.50
C GLU A 1138 -15.00 -61.53 -53.52
N LEU A 1139 -14.87 -61.18 -54.79
CA LEU A 1139 -14.95 -62.09 -55.93
C LEU A 1139 -13.83 -61.72 -56.91
N PHE A 1140 -12.91 -62.63 -57.18
CA PHE A 1140 -11.74 -62.39 -58.03
C PHE A 1140 -11.36 -63.64 -58.83
N LEU A 1141 -10.63 -63.48 -59.93
CA LEU A 1141 -10.21 -64.59 -60.79
C LEU A 1141 -9.22 -65.54 -60.10
N MET A 1142 -9.33 -66.83 -60.38
CA MET A 1142 -8.38 -67.86 -59.89
C MET A 1142 -7.00 -67.80 -60.56
N GLU A 1143 -6.88 -67.09 -61.68
CA GLU A 1143 -5.64 -66.93 -62.45
C GLU A 1143 -5.21 -65.46 -62.49
N ASP A 1144 -3.94 -65.18 -62.19
CA ASP A 1144 -3.33 -63.86 -62.41
C ASP A 1144 -3.34 -63.52 -63.91
N LEU A 1145 -4.18 -62.54 -64.32
CA LEU A 1145 -4.10 -61.94 -65.65
C LEU A 1145 -2.83 -61.09 -65.75
N CYS A 1146 -1.83 -61.62 -66.48
CA CYS A 1146 -0.52 -61.02 -66.74
C CYS A 1146 -0.57 -59.80 -67.68
#